data_AF-A0A519MY89-F1
#
_entry.id   AF-A0A519MY89-F1
#
_cell.length_a   1.000
_cell.length_b   1.000
_cell.length_c   1.000
_cell.angle_alpha   90.00
_cell.angle_beta   90.00
_cell.angle_gamma   90.00
#
_symmetry.space_group_name_H-M   'P 1'
#
loop_
_entity.id
_entity.type
_entity.pdbx_description
1 polymer ?
#
loop_
_entity_poly.entity_id
_entity_poly.type
_entity_poly.pdbx_seq_one_letter_code
_entity_poly.pdbx_strand_id
1 'polypeptide(L)'
;MKNTTTKFKSIGPTLPIALSLLCFLFPTVASSQVGVGTTTPKAALEIASTDSGMLVPRVALTSTANALPVTNPQGGALEISTLVYNTANVAGATGVSPGFYFWNGTAWIGISASKGWSLTGDASTVQPAVPATYGTTPIATSENFVGTTDNLDFVFGTANLERMRIKNTGRVGIGTSTPTGRFNVFAPNQTAIVGETFSTIVNASAVYGRNYQIPGSGIGVYGLGGSIGVEGYGQSYGGTATTVGVRGMANGYGGRRIGGYFSGENGSFNHGLIVPEYGGNVGFGISSPDRAQLQVQGAIGNTVATFNEYQNSFGISLVTDWPGIYFNSYYNAGVRQMAPTGYAGFLNFDPTAGNFSFNVNSNPNTVSGNVVTGTIGNQMTISRNNGAYIGYPQNVAGLTVTSGGQFCDLAYYGPVEVNNGHGIDAAGTAIGVEGKAQFISPTAIDRIGGIFYVSGYNGGPNYQVPAMGAVGAWIDNIAYKIIGYGAVSTLVKDDQHKDRIMVAPEAPEALFQDYGVGTLVNGHAKIDLDPILSRNIRVDSSHPVKIFIQPEGKCKGLYVFNKSATGFEVGEQEDGQSNVTFSYQIVAYRADEDRGGVIAEYSQMRFKPMNREFKERKNEWVGKEEATFSGMSEMLKSTQSKPSPPAEISE
;
A
#
# COMPACT_ATOMS: atom_id res chain seq x y z
N MET A 1 55.59 54.60 141.05
CA MET A 1 56.02 54.99 142.41
C MET A 1 56.22 53.73 143.25
N LYS A 2 56.81 53.83 144.45
CA LYS A 2 57.48 52.73 145.19
C LYS A 2 56.56 51.69 145.88
N ASN A 3 57.02 50.42 145.82
CA ASN A 3 57.11 49.39 146.89
C ASN A 3 55.80 48.89 147.58
N THR A 4 55.70 47.71 148.21
CA THR A 4 56.71 46.90 148.95
C THR A 4 56.37 45.38 149.04
N THR A 5 57.35 44.55 149.44
CA THR A 5 57.37 43.06 149.64
C THR A 5 56.40 42.49 150.73
N THR A 6 56.14 41.17 150.89
CA THR A 6 57.03 40.18 151.61
C THR A 6 56.57 38.67 151.64
N LYS A 7 57.46 37.77 151.14
CA LYS A 7 57.89 36.37 151.51
C LYS A 7 57.04 35.18 152.09
N PHE A 8 57.18 34.00 151.43
CA PHE A 8 57.43 32.57 151.89
C PHE A 8 56.41 31.81 152.81
N LYS A 9 56.30 30.45 152.87
CA LYS A 9 57.30 29.32 152.85
C LYS A 9 56.69 27.93 152.43
N SER A 10 57.47 26.82 152.44
CA SER A 10 57.24 25.50 151.77
C SER A 10 57.48 24.21 152.65
N ILE A 11 57.39 22.99 152.04
CA ILE A 11 57.66 21.58 152.54
C ILE A 11 56.36 20.80 152.97
N GLY A 12 56.15 19.47 152.85
CA GLY A 12 57.02 18.26 152.64
C GLY A 12 56.36 16.99 151.99
N PRO A 13 56.83 15.72 152.22
CA PRO A 13 56.82 14.67 151.15
C PRO A 13 56.38 13.18 151.47
N THR A 14 56.45 12.30 150.43
CA THR A 14 56.63 10.80 150.35
C THR A 14 55.46 9.77 150.19
N LEU A 15 55.79 8.60 149.56
CA LEU A 15 55.02 7.55 148.79
C LEU A 15 54.40 6.37 149.64
N PRO A 16 53.69 5.28 149.13
CA PRO A 16 53.95 4.43 147.90
C PRO A 16 52.81 3.61 147.13
N ILE A 17 53.09 3.25 145.84
CA ILE A 17 52.85 1.94 145.06
C ILE A 17 51.47 1.44 144.47
N ALA A 18 51.45 1.11 143.13
CA ALA A 18 50.86 -0.09 142.39
C ALA A 18 49.91 0.02 141.12
N LEU A 19 50.47 -0.26 139.91
CA LEU A 19 50.09 -1.20 138.77
C LEU A 19 48.83 -1.11 137.82
N SER A 20 49.04 -1.50 136.53
CA SER A 20 48.13 -1.89 135.37
C SER A 20 47.48 -0.79 134.47
N LEU A 21 47.27 -0.92 133.13
CA LEU A 21 47.70 -1.85 132.04
C LEU A 21 47.56 -1.18 130.62
N LEU A 22 48.15 -1.78 129.57
CA LEU A 22 48.34 -1.36 128.15
C LEU A 22 47.14 -1.64 127.17
N CYS A 23 46.96 -0.88 126.05
CA CYS A 23 46.58 -1.42 124.69
C CYS A 23 46.38 -0.40 123.50
N PHE A 24 47.23 -0.56 122.46
CA PHE A 24 47.13 -0.43 120.97
C PHE A 24 46.18 0.49 120.12
N LEU A 25 46.71 0.81 118.92
CA LEU A 25 46.15 1.55 117.76
C LEU A 25 45.07 0.80 116.96
N PHE A 26 44.16 1.55 116.30
CA PHE A 26 43.73 1.34 114.89
C PHE A 26 43.03 2.60 114.32
N PRO A 27 43.28 3.03 113.07
CA PRO A 27 42.45 4.01 112.36
C PRO A 27 41.45 3.33 111.42
N THR A 28 40.16 3.57 111.61
CA THR A 28 39.11 3.17 110.64
C THR A 28 38.77 4.33 109.71
N VAL A 29 39.01 4.17 108.41
CA VAL A 29 38.48 5.08 107.38
C VAL A 29 36.95 4.96 107.33
N ALA A 30 36.25 6.08 107.49
CA ALA A 30 34.80 6.18 107.28
C ALA A 30 34.51 6.74 105.88
N SER A 31 33.65 6.06 105.10
CA SER A 31 33.23 6.51 103.79
C SER A 31 32.25 7.68 103.90
N SER A 32 32.58 8.83 103.31
CA SER A 32 31.85 10.10 103.47
C SER A 32 30.64 10.27 102.53
N GLN A 33 29.96 9.18 102.17
CA GLN A 33 28.81 9.20 101.25
C GLN A 33 27.50 9.43 102.01
N VAL A 34 26.69 10.39 101.54
CA VAL A 34 25.49 10.86 102.23
C VAL A 34 24.28 10.07 101.73
N GLY A 35 23.79 9.14 102.56
CA GLY A 35 22.50 8.49 102.36
C GLY A 35 21.40 9.23 103.11
N VAL A 36 20.34 9.65 102.41
CA VAL A 36 19.09 10.15 103.01
C VAL A 36 17.99 9.14 102.69
N GLY A 37 17.45 8.47 103.71
CA GLY A 37 16.47 7.39 103.52
C GLY A 37 17.06 6.03 103.11
N THR A 38 18.38 5.92 102.90
CA THR A 38 19.10 4.66 102.65
C THR A 38 20.34 4.55 103.54
N THR A 39 20.64 3.34 104.03
CA THR A 39 21.87 3.01 104.76
C THR A 39 22.99 2.48 103.85
N THR A 40 22.69 2.27 102.57
CA THR A 40 23.64 1.76 101.55
C THR A 40 23.66 2.66 100.31
N PRO A 41 24.05 3.95 100.45
CA PRO A 41 24.14 4.86 99.33
C PRO A 41 25.13 4.36 98.27
N LYS A 42 24.71 4.43 97.01
CA LYS A 42 25.43 3.99 95.79
C LYS A 42 26.09 5.14 95.05
N ALA A 43 25.90 6.37 95.53
CA ALA A 43 26.48 7.60 95.01
C ALA A 43 26.91 8.50 96.19
N ALA A 44 27.71 9.54 95.90
CA ALA A 44 28.17 10.49 96.92
C ALA A 44 27.03 11.16 97.70
N LEU A 45 25.87 11.32 97.06
CA LEU A 45 24.58 11.64 97.67
C LEU A 45 23.52 10.70 97.04
N GLU A 46 22.83 9.90 97.86
CA GLU A 46 21.63 9.15 97.46
C GLU A 46 20.45 9.55 98.36
N ILE A 47 19.35 9.95 97.73
CA ILE A 47 18.08 10.25 98.41
C ILE A 47 17.08 9.18 97.99
N ALA A 48 16.85 8.22 98.88
CA ALA A 48 15.91 7.12 98.66
C ALA A 48 14.57 7.43 99.33
N SER A 49 13.54 7.65 98.52
CA SER A 49 12.15 7.77 98.96
C SER A 49 11.21 7.26 97.87
N THR A 50 10.07 6.69 98.27
CA THR A 50 9.02 6.18 97.39
C THR A 50 7.89 7.19 97.12
N ASP A 51 7.80 8.26 97.91
CA ASP A 51 6.68 9.21 97.94
C ASP A 51 7.10 10.69 98.03
N SER A 52 8.38 10.97 98.31
CA SER A 52 8.91 12.31 98.59
C SER A 52 10.07 12.64 97.64
N GLY A 53 10.08 13.88 97.12
CA GLY A 53 11.13 14.35 96.22
C GLY A 53 12.24 15.16 96.91
N MET A 54 13.33 15.42 96.16
CA MET A 54 14.34 16.39 96.55
C MET A 54 13.94 17.81 96.13
N LEU A 55 13.82 18.74 97.07
CA LEU A 55 13.80 20.17 96.77
C LEU A 55 15.23 20.71 96.67
N VAL A 56 15.68 20.98 95.45
CA VAL A 56 16.88 21.80 95.20
C VAL A 56 16.62 23.27 95.59
N PRO A 57 17.65 24.10 95.80
CA PRO A 57 17.46 25.51 96.14
C PRO A 57 16.56 26.23 95.14
N ARG A 58 15.48 26.83 95.63
CA ARG A 58 14.55 27.64 94.83
C ARG A 58 15.02 29.08 94.85
N VAL A 59 15.34 29.63 93.69
CA VAL A 59 16.03 30.91 93.54
C VAL A 59 15.36 31.76 92.46
N ALA A 60 15.14 33.04 92.69
CA ALA A 60 14.73 33.96 91.65
C ALA A 60 15.97 34.42 90.85
N LEU A 61 16.26 33.76 89.72
CA LEU A 61 17.34 34.18 88.83
C LEU A 61 16.95 35.47 88.09
N THR A 62 17.94 36.31 87.74
CA THR A 62 17.70 37.57 87.04
C THR A 62 18.01 37.51 85.55
N SER A 63 18.91 36.62 85.14
CA SER A 63 19.37 36.42 83.76
C SER A 63 20.08 35.08 83.67
N THR A 64 20.03 34.41 82.51
CA THR A 64 20.85 33.22 82.28
C THR A 64 22.33 33.54 82.26
N ALA A 65 22.75 34.77 81.93
CA ALA A 65 24.16 35.14 81.84
C ALA A 65 24.84 35.44 83.19
N ASN A 66 24.10 35.51 84.30
CA ASN A 66 24.61 35.94 85.60
C ASN A 66 24.45 34.85 86.67
N ALA A 67 25.54 34.46 87.33
CA ALA A 67 25.50 33.51 88.44
C ALA A 67 24.64 34.00 89.63
N LEU A 68 24.65 35.32 89.89
CA LEU A 68 23.86 35.94 90.96
C LEU A 68 22.34 35.77 90.74
N PRO A 69 21.56 35.52 91.80
CA PRO A 69 21.93 35.65 93.22
C PRO A 69 22.54 34.39 93.86
N VAL A 70 22.83 33.33 93.11
CA VAL A 70 23.50 32.13 93.65
C VAL A 70 24.99 32.42 93.81
N THR A 71 25.55 32.08 94.97
CA THR A 71 26.96 32.33 95.32
C THR A 71 27.62 31.05 95.81
N ASN A 72 28.94 30.96 95.65
CA ASN A 72 29.73 29.90 96.23
C ASN A 72 29.88 30.16 97.76
N PRO A 73 29.44 29.26 98.65
CA PRO A 73 29.49 29.48 100.10
C PRO A 73 30.92 29.53 100.67
N GLN A 74 31.92 29.06 99.92
CA GLN A 74 33.35 29.21 100.29
C GLN A 74 34.00 30.48 99.71
N GLY A 75 33.24 31.31 98.98
CA GLY A 75 33.74 32.43 98.19
C GLY A 75 34.26 31.98 96.82
N GLY A 76 34.60 32.95 95.97
CA GLY A 76 35.05 32.69 94.59
C GLY A 76 33.91 32.56 93.59
N ALA A 77 34.21 31.98 92.41
CA ALA A 77 33.24 31.76 91.35
C ALA A 77 32.22 30.66 91.73
N LEU A 78 31.02 30.72 91.13
CA LEU A 78 30.03 29.67 91.30
C LEU A 78 30.48 28.41 90.55
N GLU A 79 30.46 27.27 91.23
CA GLU A 79 30.93 26.00 90.65
C GLU A 79 30.03 25.47 89.54
N ILE A 80 30.68 24.88 88.53
CA ILE A 80 30.02 24.19 87.42
C ILE A 80 29.16 23.04 87.99
N SER A 81 28.01 22.78 87.37
CA SER A 81 26.99 21.83 87.83
C SER A 81 26.23 22.23 89.11
N THR A 82 26.36 23.46 89.62
CA THR A 82 25.44 23.98 90.65
C THR A 82 24.01 23.97 90.10
N LEU A 83 23.11 23.21 90.74
CA LEU A 83 21.72 23.02 90.33
C LEU A 83 20.76 23.83 91.22
N VAL A 84 19.86 24.61 90.59
CA VAL A 84 18.79 25.35 91.26
C VAL A 84 17.47 25.18 90.52
N TYR A 85 16.36 25.46 91.20
CA TYR A 85 15.06 25.67 90.56
C TYR A 85 14.80 27.17 90.50
N ASN A 86 14.81 27.73 89.29
CA ASN A 86 14.46 29.12 89.07
C ASN A 86 12.97 29.35 89.35
N THR A 87 12.63 30.41 90.07
CA THR A 87 11.24 30.84 90.35
C THR A 87 10.83 32.11 89.60
N ALA A 88 11.77 32.82 88.98
CA ALA A 88 11.49 34.06 88.26
C ALA A 88 11.06 33.83 86.81
N ASN A 89 10.25 34.75 86.26
CA ASN A 89 10.00 34.83 84.83
C ASN A 89 10.48 36.20 84.32
N VAL A 90 11.62 36.22 83.62
CA VAL A 90 12.26 37.40 83.05
C VAL A 90 12.32 37.23 81.54
N ALA A 91 11.72 38.16 80.80
CA ALA A 91 11.73 38.15 79.33
C ALA A 91 13.06 38.67 78.77
N GLY A 92 13.43 38.22 77.56
CA GLY A 92 14.63 38.68 76.83
C GLY A 92 15.51 37.52 76.35
N ALA A 93 16.57 37.85 75.61
CA ALA A 93 17.48 36.86 75.03
C ALA A 93 18.25 36.04 76.08
N THR A 94 18.58 36.66 77.22
CA THR A 94 19.13 35.99 78.42
C THR A 94 18.05 35.84 79.52
N GLY A 95 16.78 35.81 79.12
CA GLY A 95 15.66 35.65 80.03
C GLY A 95 15.63 34.27 80.68
N VAL A 96 15.02 34.19 81.87
CA VAL A 96 14.81 32.96 82.62
C VAL A 96 13.31 32.72 82.81
N SER A 97 12.87 31.47 82.77
CA SER A 97 11.49 31.08 83.10
C SER A 97 11.51 30.05 84.23
N PRO A 98 10.42 29.86 85.00
CA PRO A 98 10.45 28.93 86.12
C PRO A 98 10.77 27.50 85.69
N GLY A 99 11.69 26.82 86.40
CA GLY A 99 12.20 25.50 86.00
C GLY A 99 13.58 25.19 86.56
N PHE A 100 14.12 24.00 86.29
CA PHE A 100 15.47 23.61 86.73
C PHE A 100 16.56 24.24 85.85
N TYR A 101 17.61 24.77 86.47
CA TYR A 101 18.80 25.31 85.80
C TYR A 101 20.07 24.82 86.48
N PHE A 102 21.09 24.46 85.69
CA PHE A 102 22.44 24.24 86.20
C PHE A 102 23.40 25.31 85.67
N TRP A 103 24.40 25.68 86.49
CA TRP A 103 25.46 26.59 86.09
C TRP A 103 26.51 25.83 85.26
N ASN A 104 26.84 26.30 84.06
CA ASN A 104 27.87 25.67 83.20
C ASN A 104 29.26 26.33 83.30
N GLY A 105 29.43 27.32 84.18
CA GLY A 105 30.65 28.12 84.32
C GLY A 105 30.53 29.54 83.75
N THR A 106 29.61 29.77 82.80
CA THR A 106 29.38 31.07 82.15
C THR A 106 27.91 31.48 82.07
N ALA A 107 26.98 30.53 82.13
CA ALA A 107 25.55 30.75 82.07
C ALA A 107 24.75 29.65 82.82
N TRP A 108 23.53 30.00 83.21
CA TRP A 108 22.49 29.08 83.63
C TRP A 108 21.87 28.39 82.42
N ILE A 109 22.01 27.07 82.35
CA ILE A 109 21.41 26.23 81.32
C ILE A 109 20.13 25.62 81.87
N GLY A 110 19.00 26.01 81.27
CA GLY A 110 17.69 25.50 81.62
C GLY A 110 17.51 24.05 81.17
N ILE A 111 17.20 23.17 82.11
CA ILE A 111 16.88 21.76 81.87
C ILE A 111 15.42 21.69 81.42
N SER A 112 15.19 21.95 80.13
CA SER A 112 13.87 21.84 79.49
C SER A 112 13.89 20.75 78.42
N ALA A 113 12.84 19.93 78.39
CA ALA A 113 12.80 18.70 77.57
C ALA A 113 12.52 18.94 76.07
N SER A 114 12.36 20.20 75.63
CA SER A 114 11.75 20.50 74.32
C SER A 114 12.35 21.73 73.63
N LYS A 115 13.41 21.53 72.84
CA LYS A 115 13.83 22.46 71.75
C LYS A 115 14.21 21.75 70.44
N GLY A 116 13.83 20.49 70.28
CA GLY A 116 14.05 19.71 69.06
C GLY A 116 13.15 18.49 69.01
N TRP A 117 13.13 17.81 67.87
CA TRP A 117 12.43 16.54 67.69
C TRP A 117 13.13 15.48 68.57
N SER A 118 12.45 15.04 69.64
CA SER A 118 13.01 14.02 70.54
C SER A 118 12.94 12.62 69.91
N LEU A 119 13.78 11.69 70.37
CA LEU A 119 14.13 10.41 69.73
C LEU A 119 13.02 9.34 69.61
N THR A 120 11.75 9.72 69.76
CA THR A 120 10.57 8.93 69.36
C THR A 120 9.70 9.81 68.47
N GLY A 121 9.69 9.53 67.17
CA GLY A 121 9.04 10.36 66.15
C GLY A 121 7.54 10.55 66.37
N ASP A 122 7.08 11.78 66.13
CA ASP A 122 5.83 12.21 65.47
C ASP A 122 4.54 11.36 65.59
N ALA A 123 4.35 10.67 66.71
CA ALA A 123 3.04 10.13 67.08
C ALA A 123 1.98 11.25 67.12
N SER A 124 0.80 10.96 66.55
CA SER A 124 -0.36 11.87 66.47
C SER A 124 -0.29 13.04 65.48
N THR A 125 0.42 12.93 64.34
CA THR A 125 0.11 13.78 63.17
C THR A 125 -1.35 13.58 62.74
N VAL A 126 -2.13 14.65 62.64
CA VAL A 126 -3.58 14.58 62.32
C VAL A 126 -3.90 15.21 60.97
N GLN A 127 -4.95 14.71 60.32
CA GLN A 127 -5.45 15.27 59.06
C GLN A 127 -6.08 16.66 59.32
N PRO A 128 -5.80 17.68 58.49
CA PRO A 128 -6.42 19.01 58.62
C PRO A 128 -7.95 18.97 58.56
N ALA A 129 -8.59 19.82 59.35
CA ALA A 129 -10.05 19.89 59.52
C ALA A 129 -10.82 20.05 58.20
N VAL A 130 -11.94 19.35 58.06
CA VAL A 130 -12.83 19.41 56.89
C VAL A 130 -13.93 20.46 57.13
N PRO A 131 -14.23 21.38 56.18
CA PRO A 131 -13.68 21.47 54.82
C PRO A 131 -12.44 22.37 54.70
N ALA A 132 -11.25 21.76 54.61
CA ALA A 132 -10.04 22.46 54.16
C ALA A 132 -10.03 22.61 52.63
N THR A 133 -9.62 23.77 52.15
CA THR A 133 -9.17 23.93 50.76
C THR A 133 -7.66 23.69 50.72
N TYR A 134 -7.27 22.57 50.10
CA TYR A 134 -5.87 22.13 50.03
C TYR A 134 -4.95 23.24 49.49
N GLY A 135 -3.97 23.65 50.31
CA GLY A 135 -2.98 24.67 49.97
C GLY A 135 -3.39 26.11 50.25
N THR A 136 -4.57 26.37 50.84
CA THR A 136 -4.98 27.74 51.25
C THR A 136 -5.54 27.82 52.68
N THR A 137 -6.07 26.74 53.24
CA THR A 137 -6.48 26.69 54.66
C THR A 137 -5.24 26.50 55.56
N PRO A 138 -4.99 27.38 56.56
CA PRO A 138 -3.94 27.17 57.56
C PRO A 138 -4.20 25.92 58.42
N ILE A 139 -3.13 25.25 58.83
CA ILE A 139 -3.18 24.14 59.80
C ILE A 139 -3.58 24.72 61.17
N ALA A 140 -4.54 24.10 61.85
CA ALA A 140 -5.07 24.60 63.10
C ALA A 140 -4.08 24.42 64.27
N THR A 141 -4.19 25.25 65.30
CA THR A 141 -3.29 25.19 66.48
C THR A 141 -3.40 23.90 67.31
N SER A 142 -4.42 23.08 67.05
CA SER A 142 -4.62 21.74 67.62
C SER A 142 -4.13 20.59 66.74
N GLU A 143 -3.54 20.88 65.57
CA GLU A 143 -3.13 19.89 64.58
C GLU A 143 -1.61 19.72 64.56
N ASN A 144 -1.12 18.49 64.76
CA ASN A 144 0.30 18.17 64.61
C ASN A 144 0.60 17.84 63.15
N PHE A 145 1.67 18.41 62.60
CA PHE A 145 2.09 18.22 61.21
C PHE A 145 3.61 18.28 61.04
N VAL A 146 4.09 17.84 59.89
CA VAL A 146 5.50 17.93 59.47
C VAL A 146 5.63 18.99 58.38
N GLY A 147 6.29 20.11 58.68
CA GLY A 147 6.47 21.23 57.75
C GLY A 147 6.85 22.54 58.44
N THR A 148 6.61 23.65 57.75
CA THR A 148 6.81 25.03 58.23
C THR A 148 5.47 25.68 58.61
N THR A 149 5.47 26.54 59.65
CA THR A 149 4.32 27.41 59.99
C THR A 149 4.44 28.82 59.41
N ASP A 150 5.62 29.17 58.90
CA ASP A 150 5.91 30.44 58.22
C ASP A 150 5.93 30.28 56.69
N ASN A 151 6.11 31.39 55.97
CA ASN A 151 6.08 31.40 54.50
C ASN A 151 7.40 30.92 53.87
N LEU A 152 8.11 30.00 54.51
CA LEU A 152 9.36 29.40 54.04
C LEU A 152 9.13 28.02 53.42
N ASP A 153 10.06 27.62 52.55
CA ASP A 153 10.03 26.34 51.86
C ASP A 153 10.49 25.20 52.80
N PHE A 154 9.82 24.05 52.77
CA PHE A 154 10.19 22.87 53.55
C PHE A 154 11.21 22.01 52.78
N VAL A 155 12.38 21.76 53.35
CA VAL A 155 13.55 21.20 52.64
C VAL A 155 14.04 19.90 53.28
N PHE A 156 14.30 18.90 52.44
CA PHE A 156 15.01 17.67 52.76
C PHE A 156 16.44 17.74 52.22
N GLY A 157 17.43 17.34 53.02
CA GLY A 157 18.84 17.38 52.63
C GLY A 157 19.66 16.21 53.18
N THR A 158 20.80 15.97 52.56
CA THR A 158 21.82 15.00 53.02
C THR A 158 23.21 15.61 52.87
N ALA A 159 24.09 15.38 53.86
CA ALA A 159 25.42 16.00 53.93
C ALA A 159 25.40 17.54 53.79
N ASN A 160 24.43 18.20 54.44
CA ASN A 160 24.17 19.64 54.37
C ASN A 160 23.86 20.19 52.95
N LEU A 161 23.51 19.31 52.00
CA LEU A 161 23.05 19.68 50.67
C LEU A 161 21.54 19.39 50.53
N GLU A 162 20.80 20.35 50.00
CA GLU A 162 19.40 20.19 49.61
C GLU A 162 19.24 19.11 48.53
N ARG A 163 18.23 18.25 48.69
CA ARG A 163 17.87 17.17 47.76
C ARG A 163 16.46 17.30 47.23
N MET A 164 15.53 17.68 48.10
CA MET A 164 14.11 17.88 47.78
C MET A 164 13.57 19.08 48.55
N ARG A 165 12.62 19.80 47.94
CA ARG A 165 11.96 20.97 48.50
C ARG A 165 10.48 20.93 48.20
N ILE A 166 9.64 21.22 49.19
CA ILE A 166 8.25 21.64 48.99
C ILE A 166 8.24 23.16 49.18
N LYS A 167 7.94 23.91 48.12
CA LYS A 167 7.83 25.36 48.21
C LYS A 167 6.60 25.78 49.00
N ASN A 168 6.64 26.97 49.58
CA ASN A 168 5.46 27.66 50.13
C ASN A 168 4.29 27.79 49.13
N THR A 169 4.59 27.76 47.83
CA THR A 169 3.63 27.71 46.70
C THR A 169 3.08 26.31 46.38
N GLY A 170 3.38 25.29 47.19
CA GLY A 170 2.92 23.90 47.02
C GLY A 170 3.57 23.16 45.85
N ARG A 171 4.69 23.67 45.31
CA ARG A 171 5.48 22.99 44.26
C ARG A 171 6.58 22.15 44.86
N VAL A 172 6.72 20.91 44.40
CA VAL A 172 7.75 19.98 44.82
C VAL A 172 8.89 19.96 43.80
N GLY A 173 10.10 20.25 44.24
CA GLY A 173 11.33 20.11 43.47
C GLY A 173 12.21 18.99 44.05
N ILE A 174 12.79 18.15 43.19
CA ILE A 174 13.84 17.18 43.53
C ILE A 174 15.03 17.51 42.63
N GLY A 175 16.21 17.76 43.24
CA GLY A 175 17.39 18.25 42.53
C GLY A 175 17.28 19.68 41.98
N THR A 176 16.20 20.41 42.26
CA THR A 176 16.01 21.81 41.85
C THR A 176 15.27 22.63 42.92
N SER A 177 15.73 23.86 43.15
CA SER A 177 15.08 24.86 44.00
C SER A 177 14.06 25.74 43.26
N THR A 178 13.98 25.60 41.93
CA THR A 178 13.11 26.38 41.02
C THR A 178 12.17 25.47 40.21
N PRO A 179 11.31 24.65 40.86
CA PRO A 179 10.38 23.77 40.16
C PRO A 179 9.42 24.55 39.25
N THR A 180 9.43 24.23 37.95
CA THR A 180 8.60 24.91 36.94
C THR A 180 7.16 24.39 36.95
N GLY A 181 6.95 23.11 37.27
CA GLY A 181 5.65 22.47 37.51
C GLY A 181 5.31 22.26 39.00
N ARG A 182 4.18 21.60 39.28
CA ARG A 182 3.80 21.17 40.65
C ARG A 182 4.71 20.07 41.21
N PHE A 183 5.27 19.23 40.34
CA PHE A 183 6.32 18.26 40.65
C PHE A 183 7.39 18.39 39.57
N ASN A 184 8.65 18.58 39.97
CA ASN A 184 9.79 18.76 39.06
C ASN A 184 10.96 17.95 39.59
N VAL A 185 11.44 16.97 38.82
CA VAL A 185 12.71 16.29 39.10
C VAL A 185 13.75 16.80 38.11
N PHE A 186 14.91 17.22 38.60
CA PHE A 186 16.03 17.69 37.79
C PHE A 186 17.28 16.89 38.14
N ALA A 187 17.85 16.21 37.16
CA ALA A 187 19.00 15.33 37.31
C ALA A 187 19.97 15.55 36.12
N PRO A 188 21.00 16.38 36.25
CA PRO A 188 21.95 16.60 35.16
C PRO A 188 22.76 15.31 34.91
N ASN A 189 22.84 14.89 33.65
CA ASN A 189 23.56 13.69 33.19
C ASN A 189 23.09 12.36 33.83
N GLN A 190 21.86 12.30 34.35
CA GLN A 190 21.31 11.13 35.05
C GLN A 190 19.82 10.94 34.75
N THR A 191 19.33 9.71 34.86
CA THR A 191 17.89 9.40 34.73
C THR A 191 17.11 10.03 35.88
N ALA A 192 16.20 10.95 35.57
CA ALA A 192 15.43 11.68 36.59
C ALA A 192 14.34 10.84 37.27
N ILE A 193 13.70 9.92 36.54
CA ILE A 193 12.62 9.05 37.05
C ILE A 193 12.82 7.65 36.48
N VAL A 194 12.86 6.65 37.35
CA VAL A 194 12.79 5.23 37.00
C VAL A 194 11.50 4.68 37.59
N GLY A 195 10.70 4.01 36.77
CA GLY A 195 9.53 3.28 37.21
C GLY A 195 9.63 1.84 36.71
N GLU A 196 9.56 0.87 37.62
CA GLU A 196 9.64 -0.55 37.32
C GLU A 196 8.43 -1.25 37.93
N THR A 197 7.81 -2.15 37.17
CA THR A 197 6.66 -2.95 37.64
C THR A 197 6.83 -4.39 37.21
N PHE A 198 6.84 -5.30 38.19
CA PHE A 198 6.79 -6.75 37.95
C PHE A 198 5.38 -7.25 38.20
N SER A 199 4.75 -7.87 37.19
CA SER A 199 3.41 -8.45 37.30
C SER A 199 3.35 -9.75 36.53
N THR A 200 2.85 -10.80 37.19
CA THR A 200 2.74 -12.15 36.62
C THR A 200 1.34 -12.49 36.10
N ILE A 201 0.33 -11.63 36.36
CA ILE A 201 -1.10 -11.96 36.10
C ILE A 201 -1.91 -10.79 35.51
N VAL A 202 -1.52 -9.52 35.70
CA VAL A 202 -2.32 -8.35 35.26
C VAL A 202 -1.52 -7.22 34.59
N ASN A 203 -2.19 -6.36 33.84
CA ASN A 203 -1.61 -5.14 33.28
C ASN A 203 -1.06 -4.23 34.39
N ALA A 204 0.24 -3.95 34.36
CA ALA A 204 0.88 -2.97 35.23
C ALA A 204 1.31 -1.73 34.43
N SER A 205 1.51 -0.60 35.10
CA SER A 205 1.98 0.64 34.47
C SER A 205 2.92 1.36 35.43
N ALA A 206 4.20 1.43 35.05
CA ALA A 206 5.24 2.09 35.82
C ALA A 206 5.05 3.61 35.93
N VAL A 207 4.62 4.25 34.83
CA VAL A 207 4.27 5.67 34.78
C VAL A 207 2.99 5.79 33.97
N TYR A 208 1.97 6.45 34.52
CA TYR A 208 0.67 6.61 33.87
C TYR A 208 0.22 8.08 33.88
N GLY A 209 0.37 8.74 32.73
CA GLY A 209 -0.11 10.10 32.51
C GLY A 209 -1.54 10.13 31.96
N ARG A 210 -2.52 10.50 32.79
CA ARG A 210 -3.92 10.71 32.37
C ARG A 210 -4.32 12.17 32.52
N ASN A 211 -4.76 12.76 31.41
CA ASN A 211 -5.56 13.98 31.44
C ASN A 211 -7.05 13.60 31.41
N TYR A 212 -7.89 14.31 32.16
CA TYR A 212 -9.34 14.13 32.14
C TYR A 212 -10.01 15.51 32.11
N GLN A 213 -10.43 15.93 30.93
CA GLN A 213 -10.96 17.27 30.68
C GLN A 213 -12.22 17.18 29.81
N ILE A 214 -13.31 17.81 30.26
CA ILE A 214 -14.59 17.89 29.55
C ILE A 214 -15.14 19.31 29.74
N PRO A 215 -15.33 20.12 28.67
CA PRO A 215 -14.81 19.97 27.32
C PRO A 215 -13.34 20.43 27.19
N GLY A 216 -12.62 19.95 26.17
CA GLY A 216 -11.31 20.49 25.79
C GLY A 216 -10.35 19.46 25.18
N SER A 217 -9.11 19.89 24.98
CA SER A 217 -7.98 19.03 24.61
C SER A 217 -6.90 19.15 25.68
N GLY A 218 -6.29 18.02 26.04
CA GLY A 218 -5.25 17.95 27.06
C GLY A 218 -4.32 16.77 26.81
N ILE A 219 -3.04 16.95 27.12
CA ILE A 219 -1.99 15.97 26.86
C ILE A 219 -1.68 15.20 28.15
N GLY A 220 -1.71 13.87 28.10
CA GLY A 220 -1.42 13.01 29.26
C GLY A 220 0.09 12.83 29.53
N VAL A 221 0.88 12.68 28.47
CA VAL A 221 2.35 12.59 28.49
C VAL A 221 2.89 13.37 27.29
N TYR A 222 3.90 14.22 27.51
CA TYR A 222 4.54 15.02 26.46
C TYR A 222 6.06 14.95 26.62
N GLY A 223 6.76 14.46 25.61
CA GLY A 223 8.22 14.33 25.60
C GLY A 223 8.86 15.30 24.62
N LEU A 224 9.79 16.12 25.11
CA LEU A 224 10.63 17.01 24.32
C LEU A 224 12.09 16.61 24.52
N GLY A 225 12.85 16.50 23.43
CA GLY A 225 14.28 16.20 23.47
C GLY A 225 14.97 16.67 22.19
N GLY A 226 16.26 17.01 22.30
CA GLY A 226 17.07 17.47 21.16
C GLY A 226 17.47 16.38 20.16
N SER A 227 17.11 15.11 20.44
CA SER A 227 17.38 13.96 19.57
C SER A 227 16.22 12.96 19.57
N ILE A 228 15.71 12.59 20.76
CA ILE A 228 14.58 11.67 20.95
C ILE A 228 13.61 12.29 21.95
N GLY A 229 12.33 12.38 21.60
CA GLY A 229 11.28 12.94 22.47
C GLY A 229 10.52 11.88 23.28
N VAL A 230 10.07 10.82 22.61
CA VAL A 230 9.44 9.63 23.22
C VAL A 230 9.91 8.42 22.44
N GLU A 231 10.48 7.44 23.14
CA GLU A 231 10.81 6.12 22.59
C GLU A 231 9.89 5.08 23.23
N GLY A 232 9.28 4.23 22.41
CA GLY A 232 8.54 3.07 22.88
C GLY A 232 9.24 1.81 22.40
N TYR A 233 10.03 1.21 23.27
CA TYR A 233 10.67 -0.08 23.05
C TYR A 233 9.87 -1.18 23.73
N GLY A 234 9.45 -2.19 22.96
CA GLY A 234 8.77 -3.37 23.47
C GLY A 234 9.61 -4.60 23.21
N GLN A 235 9.87 -5.40 24.25
CA GLN A 235 10.62 -6.64 24.17
C GLN A 235 9.86 -7.79 24.82
N SER A 236 9.89 -8.99 24.22
CA SER A 236 9.36 -10.23 24.82
C SER A 236 10.46 -11.28 24.88
N TYR A 237 10.64 -11.88 26.05
CA TYR A 237 11.51 -13.03 26.27
C TYR A 237 10.64 -14.29 26.33
N GLY A 238 10.61 -15.04 25.22
CA GLY A 238 9.70 -16.17 25.02
C GLY A 238 8.64 -15.89 23.95
N GLY A 239 8.52 -16.77 22.96
CA GLY A 239 7.68 -16.57 21.79
C GLY A 239 6.22 -16.93 22.04
N THR A 240 5.35 -15.91 22.05
CA THR A 240 3.89 -15.92 21.69
C THR A 240 3.20 -14.59 22.05
N ALA A 241 3.82 -13.71 22.84
CA ALA A 241 3.22 -12.46 23.28
C ALA A 241 3.25 -11.33 22.22
N THR A 242 2.10 -10.67 22.01
CA THR A 242 1.99 -9.47 21.17
C THR A 242 2.65 -8.27 21.86
N THR A 243 3.82 -7.88 21.36
CA THR A 243 4.61 -6.79 21.91
C THR A 243 4.35 -5.50 21.13
N VAL A 244 4.15 -4.37 21.82
CA VAL A 244 3.92 -3.06 21.18
C VAL A 244 4.77 -2.01 21.86
N GLY A 245 5.68 -1.37 21.11
CA GLY A 245 6.54 -0.30 21.60
C GLY A 245 5.80 1.00 21.84
N VAL A 246 5.23 1.60 20.78
CA VAL A 246 4.32 2.75 20.87
C VAL A 246 2.93 2.33 20.40
N ARG A 247 1.91 2.52 21.24
CA ARG A 247 0.52 2.19 20.92
C ARG A 247 -0.33 3.47 20.80
N GLY A 248 -0.59 3.88 19.56
CA GLY A 248 -1.51 4.98 19.26
C GLY A 248 -2.97 4.52 19.21
N MET A 249 -3.83 5.00 20.13
CA MET A 249 -5.27 4.68 20.15
C MET A 249 -6.11 5.94 20.36
N ALA A 250 -7.14 6.11 19.52
CA ALA A 250 -8.14 7.16 19.66
C ALA A 250 -9.55 6.56 19.55
N ASN A 251 -10.36 6.73 20.58
CA ASN A 251 -11.71 6.18 20.72
C ASN A 251 -12.68 7.29 21.21
N GLY A 252 -13.92 7.27 20.75
CA GLY A 252 -14.96 8.23 21.13
C GLY A 252 -16.10 8.32 20.11
N TYR A 253 -17.24 8.90 20.51
CA TYR A 253 -18.42 9.08 19.66
C TYR A 253 -18.41 10.47 19.00
N GLY A 254 -18.43 10.50 17.66
CA GLY A 254 -18.31 11.74 16.85
C GLY A 254 -16.86 12.24 16.64
N GLY A 255 -16.67 13.14 15.67
CA GLY A 255 -15.41 13.89 15.44
C GLY A 255 -14.32 13.19 14.61
N ARG A 256 -13.20 13.90 14.36
CA ARG A 256 -11.96 13.35 13.77
C ARG A 256 -11.13 12.70 14.88
N ARG A 257 -10.70 11.45 14.66
CA ARG A 257 -9.82 10.70 15.57
C ARG A 257 -8.47 10.48 14.89
N ILE A 258 -7.38 10.54 15.64
CA ILE A 258 -6.02 10.30 15.13
C ILE A 258 -5.32 9.37 16.11
N GLY A 259 -5.11 8.11 15.72
CA GLY A 259 -4.45 7.11 16.58
C GLY A 259 -2.96 7.40 16.76
N GLY A 260 -2.27 7.74 15.67
CA GLY A 260 -0.91 8.25 15.66
C GLY A 260 -0.75 9.32 14.58
N TYR A 261 0.14 10.28 14.80
CA TYR A 261 0.48 11.34 13.86
C TYR A 261 2.01 11.44 13.79
N PHE A 262 2.55 11.23 12.59
CA PHE A 262 3.98 11.31 12.33
C PHE A 262 4.22 12.42 11.30
N SER A 263 5.01 13.41 11.68
CA SER A 263 5.29 14.60 10.87
C SER A 263 6.73 15.06 11.12
N GLY A 264 7.49 15.25 10.05
CA GLY A 264 8.75 15.98 10.08
C GLY A 264 8.61 17.28 9.30
N GLU A 265 9.07 18.39 9.88
CA GLU A 265 9.04 19.72 9.25
C GLU A 265 10.47 20.23 9.02
N ASN A 266 10.67 21.11 8.05
CA ASN A 266 11.90 21.90 7.85
C ASN A 266 13.24 21.11 7.71
N GLY A 267 13.22 19.90 7.14
CA GLY A 267 14.41 19.07 6.93
C GLY A 267 14.40 18.32 5.59
N SER A 268 15.58 18.04 5.03
CA SER A 268 15.73 17.40 3.71
C SER A 268 15.42 15.89 3.69
N PHE A 269 15.28 15.25 4.86
CA PHE A 269 15.10 13.79 5.00
C PHE A 269 14.03 13.46 6.05
N ASN A 270 12.84 14.05 5.89
CA ASN A 270 11.72 13.85 6.80
C ASN A 270 10.93 12.58 6.43
N HIS A 271 10.88 11.58 7.32
CA HIS A 271 10.22 10.30 7.08
C HIS A 271 9.06 10.09 8.08
N GLY A 272 7.86 9.75 7.57
CA GLY A 272 6.64 9.56 8.39
C GLY A 272 6.28 8.11 8.71
N LEU A 273 6.93 7.13 8.08
CA LEU A 273 6.80 5.69 8.31
C LEU A 273 8.04 4.99 7.73
N ILE A 274 8.70 4.11 8.47
CA ILE A 274 9.89 3.38 7.98
C ILE A 274 9.77 1.87 8.25
N VAL A 275 10.32 1.12 7.29
CA VAL A 275 10.51 -0.34 7.20
C VAL A 275 11.16 -0.95 8.46
N PRO A 276 10.79 -2.18 8.86
CA PRO A 276 11.44 -2.89 9.96
C PRO A 276 12.92 -3.22 9.70
N GLU A 277 13.74 -2.97 10.72
CA GLU A 277 15.21 -3.06 10.73
C GLU A 277 15.80 -4.46 10.43
N TYR A 278 14.98 -5.51 10.54
CA TYR A 278 15.37 -6.92 10.34
C TYR A 278 14.51 -7.64 9.27
N GLY A 279 14.03 -6.93 8.25
CA GLY A 279 13.49 -7.55 7.03
C GLY A 279 12.03 -8.04 7.08
N GLY A 280 11.20 -7.47 7.96
CA GLY A 280 9.75 -7.71 7.97
C GLY A 280 8.98 -6.91 6.89
N ASN A 281 7.67 -7.11 6.84
CA ASN A 281 6.76 -6.50 5.87
C ASN A 281 5.92 -5.36 6.49
N VAL A 282 5.55 -4.35 5.69
CA VAL A 282 4.69 -3.23 6.08
C VAL A 282 3.25 -3.47 5.59
N GLY A 283 2.29 -3.42 6.51
CA GLY A 283 0.86 -3.67 6.23
C GLY A 283 -0.01 -2.43 6.39
N PHE A 284 -0.77 -2.07 5.37
CA PHE A 284 -1.86 -1.11 5.46
C PHE A 284 -3.21 -1.85 5.39
N GLY A 285 -4.01 -1.76 6.45
CA GLY A 285 -5.30 -2.46 6.54
C GLY A 285 -5.22 -3.98 6.83
N ILE A 286 -4.02 -4.52 7.04
CA ILE A 286 -3.77 -5.93 7.36
C ILE A 286 -2.92 -6.06 8.64
N SER A 287 -3.25 -7.03 9.51
CA SER A 287 -2.55 -7.26 10.77
C SER A 287 -1.26 -8.09 10.64
N SER A 288 -1.16 -8.89 9.58
CA SER A 288 -0.06 -9.84 9.35
C SER A 288 0.31 -9.86 7.86
N PRO A 289 1.08 -8.86 7.37
CA PRO A 289 1.53 -8.82 5.98
C PRO A 289 2.55 -9.94 5.69
N ASP A 290 2.16 -10.91 4.86
CA ASP A 290 2.90 -12.15 4.58
C ASP A 290 3.36 -12.28 3.11
N ARG A 291 2.86 -11.45 2.18
CA ARG A 291 3.05 -11.63 0.73
C ARG A 291 4.10 -10.74 0.09
N ALA A 292 4.37 -9.57 0.68
CA ALA A 292 5.30 -8.59 0.13
C ALA A 292 5.76 -7.59 1.21
N GLN A 293 6.91 -6.96 1.01
CA GLN A 293 7.46 -5.91 1.90
C GLN A 293 6.52 -4.71 2.09
N LEU A 294 5.61 -4.48 1.14
CA LEU A 294 4.49 -3.55 1.25
C LEU A 294 3.21 -4.26 0.80
N GLN A 295 2.26 -4.42 1.72
CA GLN A 295 0.98 -5.08 1.47
C GLN A 295 -0.17 -4.17 1.91
N VAL A 296 -1.03 -3.81 0.96
CA VAL A 296 -2.27 -3.04 1.20
C VAL A 296 -3.45 -3.99 1.11
N GLN A 297 -4.33 -4.00 2.10
CA GLN A 297 -5.58 -4.76 2.09
C GLN A 297 -6.76 -3.85 2.42
N GLY A 298 -7.72 -3.80 1.50
CA GLY A 298 -8.83 -2.85 1.51
C GLY A 298 -8.71 -1.79 0.41
N ALA A 299 -9.84 -1.30 -0.08
CA ALA A 299 -9.94 -0.37 -1.20
C ALA A 299 -11.07 0.65 -0.96
N ILE A 300 -11.02 1.79 -1.64
CA ILE A 300 -12.17 2.71 -1.77
C ILE A 300 -12.76 2.51 -3.16
N GLY A 301 -13.99 2.00 -3.21
CA GLY A 301 -14.44 1.30 -4.40
C GLY A 301 -13.50 0.13 -4.65
N ASN A 302 -12.77 0.17 -5.76
CA ASN A 302 -11.81 -0.87 -6.13
C ASN A 302 -10.36 -0.33 -6.21
N THR A 303 -10.14 0.93 -5.80
CA THR A 303 -8.81 1.56 -5.80
C THR A 303 -8.10 1.29 -4.47
N VAL A 304 -6.90 0.68 -4.52
CA VAL A 304 -6.08 0.38 -3.32
C VAL A 304 -5.00 1.43 -3.05
N ALA A 305 -4.53 2.13 -4.08
CA ALA A 305 -3.51 3.18 -3.93
C ALA A 305 -3.64 4.24 -5.04
N THR A 306 -3.31 5.49 -4.71
CA THR A 306 -3.17 6.62 -5.65
C THR A 306 -1.84 7.32 -5.41
N PHE A 307 -1.14 7.65 -6.49
CA PHE A 307 0.17 8.31 -6.49
C PHE A 307 0.05 9.61 -7.30
N ASN A 308 -0.02 10.74 -6.61
CA ASN A 308 -0.21 12.07 -7.17
C ASN A 308 0.36 13.12 -6.20
N GLU A 309 0.90 14.22 -6.72
CA GLU A 309 1.63 15.23 -5.93
C GLU A 309 0.71 16.01 -4.97
N TYR A 310 -0.45 16.43 -5.49
CA TYR A 310 -1.49 17.15 -4.76
C TYR A 310 -2.88 16.57 -5.02
N GLN A 311 -3.83 16.88 -4.14
CA GLN A 311 -5.25 16.63 -4.38
C GLN A 311 -5.67 17.33 -5.68
N ASN A 312 -6.18 16.55 -6.66
CA ASN A 312 -6.54 16.99 -8.02
C ASN A 312 -5.38 17.18 -9.03
N SER A 313 -4.20 16.60 -8.79
CA SER A 313 -3.11 16.54 -9.78
C SER A 313 -3.14 15.26 -10.63
N PHE A 314 -2.40 15.25 -11.74
CA PHE A 314 -2.15 14.03 -12.51
C PHE A 314 -1.46 12.97 -11.66
N GLY A 315 -1.73 11.70 -11.93
CA GLY A 315 -1.17 10.61 -11.14
C GLY A 315 -1.46 9.24 -11.70
N ILE A 316 -1.10 8.24 -10.90
CA ILE A 316 -1.33 6.82 -11.17
C ILE A 316 -2.20 6.24 -10.06
N SER A 317 -3.06 5.27 -10.35
CA SER A 317 -3.74 4.48 -9.33
C SER A 317 -3.67 2.98 -9.61
N LEU A 318 -3.80 2.18 -8.55
CA LEU A 318 -3.83 0.72 -8.61
C LEU A 318 -5.23 0.23 -8.23
N VAL A 319 -5.80 -0.66 -9.05
CA VAL A 319 -7.18 -1.16 -8.95
C VAL A 319 -7.20 -2.69 -8.87
N THR A 320 -8.19 -3.29 -8.18
CA THR A 320 -8.21 -4.74 -7.86
C THR A 320 -9.04 -5.64 -8.77
N ASP A 321 -10.29 -5.28 -9.08
CA ASP A 321 -11.24 -6.25 -9.65
C ASP A 321 -10.94 -6.59 -11.13
N TRP A 322 -10.50 -5.57 -11.86
CA TRP A 322 -9.85 -5.71 -13.16
C TRP A 322 -8.43 -5.20 -12.95
N PRO A 323 -7.52 -6.03 -12.41
CA PRO A 323 -6.23 -5.60 -11.87
C PRO A 323 -5.45 -4.81 -12.92
N GLY A 324 -5.09 -3.59 -12.55
CA GLY A 324 -4.62 -2.61 -13.53
C GLY A 324 -3.98 -1.38 -12.94
N ILE A 325 -3.21 -0.72 -13.81
CA ILE A 325 -2.55 0.55 -13.58
C ILE A 325 -3.35 1.61 -14.34
N TYR A 326 -3.93 2.55 -13.61
CA TYR A 326 -4.77 3.61 -14.14
C TYR A 326 -3.97 4.91 -14.17
N PHE A 327 -4.04 5.63 -15.28
CA PHE A 327 -3.35 6.89 -15.54
C PHE A 327 -4.36 8.04 -15.50
N ASN A 328 -4.05 9.07 -14.72
CA ASN A 328 -4.92 10.21 -14.43
C ASN A 328 -6.34 9.78 -13.99
N SER A 329 -6.50 8.57 -13.45
CA SER A 329 -7.80 8.00 -13.14
C SER A 329 -7.73 6.93 -12.06
N TYR A 330 -8.89 6.62 -11.49
CA TYR A 330 -9.08 5.64 -10.42
C TYR A 330 -10.50 5.06 -10.48
N TYR A 331 -10.77 3.97 -9.76
CA TYR A 331 -12.08 3.33 -9.74
C TYR A 331 -12.80 3.51 -8.40
N ASN A 332 -13.94 4.21 -8.42
CA ASN A 332 -14.87 4.30 -7.29
C ASN A 332 -16.31 4.43 -7.81
N ALA A 333 -17.04 3.31 -7.84
CA ALA A 333 -18.35 3.20 -8.50
C ALA A 333 -18.32 3.73 -9.95
N GLY A 334 -17.34 3.23 -10.72
CA GLY A 334 -16.99 3.72 -12.06
C GLY A 334 -15.59 4.32 -12.13
N VAL A 335 -15.05 4.45 -13.33
CA VAL A 335 -13.76 5.12 -13.58
C VAL A 335 -13.94 6.63 -13.41
N ARG A 336 -13.12 7.25 -12.58
CA ARG A 336 -13.11 8.69 -12.26
C ARG A 336 -11.77 9.31 -12.62
N GLN A 337 -11.78 10.59 -13.00
CA GLN A 337 -10.54 11.31 -13.34
C GLN A 337 -9.88 11.92 -12.10
N MET A 338 -8.54 11.91 -12.04
CA MET A 338 -7.76 12.47 -10.93
C MET A 338 -7.55 13.98 -11.07
N ALA A 339 -7.15 14.45 -12.26
CA ALA A 339 -6.97 15.87 -12.55
C ALA A 339 -8.22 16.49 -13.21
N PRO A 340 -8.46 17.81 -13.05
CA PRO A 340 -9.56 18.53 -13.69
C PRO A 340 -9.32 18.81 -15.18
N THR A 341 -8.22 18.33 -15.77
CA THR A 341 -7.91 18.43 -17.20
C THR A 341 -7.19 17.17 -17.67
N GLY A 342 -7.00 17.06 -19.00
CA GLY A 342 -6.31 15.93 -19.63
C GLY A 342 -7.18 14.66 -19.74
N TYR A 343 -6.58 13.61 -20.27
CA TYR A 343 -7.26 12.34 -20.57
C TYR A 343 -7.07 11.32 -19.44
N ALA A 344 -8.07 10.46 -19.26
CA ALA A 344 -7.99 9.27 -18.44
C ALA A 344 -7.65 8.04 -19.30
N GLY A 345 -6.86 7.10 -18.77
CA GLY A 345 -6.60 5.81 -19.42
C GLY A 345 -6.15 4.76 -18.41
N PHE A 346 -6.10 3.49 -18.81
CA PHE A 346 -5.64 2.40 -17.96
C PHE A 346 -5.14 1.20 -18.76
N LEU A 347 -4.19 0.48 -18.16
CA LEU A 347 -3.79 -0.87 -18.54
C LEU A 347 -4.42 -1.83 -17.53
N ASN A 348 -5.22 -2.79 -17.98
CA ASN A 348 -5.87 -3.75 -17.10
C ASN A 348 -5.90 -5.17 -17.68
N PHE A 349 -5.93 -6.14 -16.78
CA PHE A 349 -6.13 -7.55 -17.09
C PHE A 349 -7.52 -7.98 -16.61
N ASP A 350 -8.23 -8.75 -17.44
CA ASP A 350 -9.43 -9.48 -17.06
C ASP A 350 -9.02 -10.89 -16.58
N PRO A 351 -9.05 -11.17 -15.26
CA PRO A 351 -8.67 -12.48 -14.73
C PRO A 351 -9.69 -13.58 -15.04
N THR A 352 -10.89 -13.24 -15.51
CA THR A 352 -11.95 -14.18 -15.86
C THR A 352 -11.85 -14.60 -17.32
N ALA A 353 -11.73 -13.64 -18.25
CA ALA A 353 -11.61 -13.91 -19.68
C ALA A 353 -10.15 -14.15 -20.15
N GLY A 354 -9.16 -13.69 -19.39
CA GLY A 354 -7.74 -13.74 -19.75
C GLY A 354 -7.34 -12.69 -20.81
N ASN A 355 -8.06 -11.57 -20.89
CA ASN A 355 -7.77 -10.49 -21.83
C ASN A 355 -6.89 -9.42 -21.16
N PHE A 356 -5.84 -8.96 -21.83
CA PHE A 356 -5.07 -7.78 -21.43
C PHE A 356 -5.41 -6.60 -22.34
N SER A 357 -5.78 -5.45 -21.78
CA SER A 357 -6.33 -4.32 -22.53
C SER A 357 -5.66 -2.99 -22.20
N PHE A 358 -5.47 -2.16 -23.22
CA PHE A 358 -5.09 -0.75 -23.08
C PHE A 358 -6.28 0.14 -23.46
N ASN A 359 -6.71 0.97 -22.51
CA ASN A 359 -7.90 1.80 -22.63
C ASN A 359 -7.56 3.28 -22.44
N VAL A 360 -8.10 4.15 -23.30
CA VAL A 360 -7.93 5.61 -23.24
C VAL A 360 -9.28 6.27 -23.52
N ASN A 361 -9.69 7.24 -22.70
CA ASN A 361 -10.91 8.00 -22.98
C ASN A 361 -10.73 8.93 -24.18
N SER A 362 -11.75 9.06 -25.03
CA SER A 362 -11.71 9.96 -26.18
C SER A 362 -11.87 11.45 -25.80
N ASN A 363 -12.41 11.74 -24.61
CA ASN A 363 -12.64 13.11 -24.13
C ASN A 363 -11.79 13.44 -22.89
N PRO A 364 -11.26 14.67 -22.76
CA PRO A 364 -10.72 15.14 -21.49
C PRO A 364 -11.87 15.58 -20.56
N ASN A 365 -11.88 15.13 -19.31
CA ASN A 365 -12.83 15.65 -18.32
C ASN A 365 -12.37 17.03 -17.80
N THR A 366 -13.31 17.88 -17.41
CA THR A 366 -13.07 19.25 -16.93
C THR A 366 -13.16 19.39 -15.40
N VAL A 367 -13.48 18.32 -14.68
CA VAL A 367 -13.69 18.33 -13.22
C VAL A 367 -13.09 17.07 -12.59
N SER A 368 -12.24 17.27 -11.58
CA SER A 368 -11.66 16.18 -10.77
C SER A 368 -12.74 15.37 -10.04
N GLY A 369 -12.55 14.06 -9.91
CA GLY A 369 -13.43 13.16 -9.17
C GLY A 369 -14.77 12.84 -9.83
N ASN A 370 -15.12 13.50 -10.95
CA ASN A 370 -16.24 13.08 -11.77
C ASN A 370 -15.97 11.73 -12.42
N VAL A 371 -17.04 10.96 -12.65
CA VAL A 371 -17.00 9.79 -13.53
C VAL A 371 -16.55 10.26 -14.91
N VAL A 372 -15.65 9.49 -15.53
CA VAL A 372 -15.11 9.78 -16.86
C VAL A 372 -16.27 9.78 -17.87
N THR A 373 -16.48 10.92 -18.53
CA THR A 373 -17.55 11.12 -19.52
C THR A 373 -17.04 10.82 -20.93
N GLY A 374 -17.86 10.15 -21.73
CA GLY A 374 -17.49 9.65 -23.06
C GLY A 374 -17.31 8.12 -23.09
N THR A 375 -16.95 7.60 -24.25
CA THR A 375 -16.65 6.18 -24.42
C THR A 375 -15.20 5.91 -24.05
N ILE A 376 -14.97 5.15 -22.99
CA ILE A 376 -13.63 4.64 -22.66
C ILE A 376 -13.20 3.71 -23.79
N GLY A 377 -12.14 4.10 -24.49
CA GLY A 377 -11.75 3.50 -25.74
C GLY A 377 -10.71 2.42 -25.57
N ASN A 378 -11.09 1.16 -25.80
CA ASN A 378 -10.13 0.06 -25.90
C ASN A 378 -9.35 0.22 -27.20
N GLN A 379 -8.06 0.59 -27.08
CA GLN A 379 -7.15 0.84 -28.21
C GLN A 379 -6.39 -0.42 -28.63
N MET A 380 -6.20 -1.36 -27.69
CA MET A 380 -5.51 -2.62 -27.91
C MET A 380 -5.99 -3.68 -26.92
N THR A 381 -6.28 -4.88 -27.43
CA THR A 381 -6.57 -6.07 -26.60
C THR A 381 -5.72 -7.25 -27.06
N ILE A 382 -5.02 -7.88 -26.13
CA ILE A 382 -4.48 -9.23 -26.31
C ILE A 382 -5.46 -10.20 -25.65
N SER A 383 -6.17 -10.96 -26.47
CA SER A 383 -7.10 -11.99 -26.01
C SER A 383 -6.43 -13.35 -25.94
N ARG A 384 -6.67 -14.08 -24.84
CA ARG A 384 -6.18 -15.44 -24.60
C ARG A 384 -6.44 -16.40 -25.78
N ASN A 385 -7.62 -16.32 -26.39
CA ASN A 385 -8.05 -17.27 -27.42
C ASN A 385 -7.99 -16.68 -28.84
N ASN A 386 -8.12 -15.36 -28.97
CA ASN A 386 -8.32 -14.72 -30.27
C ASN A 386 -7.13 -13.84 -30.70
N GLY A 387 -6.02 -13.86 -29.98
CA GLY A 387 -4.80 -13.13 -30.35
C GLY A 387 -4.90 -11.62 -30.12
N ALA A 388 -4.16 -10.84 -30.92
CA ALA A 388 -4.00 -9.40 -30.69
C ALA A 388 -4.88 -8.55 -31.64
N TYR A 389 -5.55 -7.56 -31.05
CA TYR A 389 -6.36 -6.55 -31.72
C TYR A 389 -5.78 -5.17 -31.41
N ILE A 390 -5.62 -4.33 -32.44
CA ILE A 390 -5.31 -2.91 -32.31
C ILE A 390 -6.37 -2.15 -33.13
N GLY A 391 -7.07 -1.19 -32.53
CA GLY A 391 -8.21 -0.55 -33.18
C GLY A 391 -8.88 0.52 -32.32
N TYR A 392 -9.68 1.38 -32.95
CA TYR A 392 -10.42 2.43 -32.25
C TYR A 392 -11.69 1.83 -31.63
N PRO A 393 -12.16 2.29 -30.45
CA PRO A 393 -13.46 1.88 -29.94
C PRO A 393 -14.57 2.21 -30.94
N GLN A 394 -15.54 1.31 -31.02
CA GLN A 394 -16.61 1.30 -32.03
C GLN A 394 -16.12 0.83 -33.41
N ASN A 395 -16.10 -0.50 -33.55
CA ASN A 395 -16.26 -1.25 -34.80
C ASN A 395 -15.14 -1.18 -35.85
N VAL A 396 -13.93 -0.70 -35.52
CA VAL A 396 -12.78 -0.72 -36.44
C VAL A 396 -11.56 -1.38 -35.80
N ALA A 397 -11.36 -2.67 -36.07
CA ALA A 397 -10.09 -3.35 -35.79
C ALA A 397 -9.10 -3.02 -36.91
N GLY A 398 -8.12 -2.15 -36.64
CA GLY A 398 -7.10 -1.75 -37.61
C GLY A 398 -6.04 -2.81 -37.87
N LEU A 399 -5.83 -3.73 -36.92
CA LEU A 399 -5.05 -4.96 -37.12
C LEU A 399 -5.61 -6.06 -36.20
N THR A 400 -5.97 -7.20 -36.78
CA THR A 400 -6.37 -8.43 -36.06
C THR A 400 -5.39 -9.56 -36.41
N VAL A 401 -4.70 -10.10 -35.40
CA VAL A 401 -3.82 -11.27 -35.56
C VAL A 401 -4.36 -12.42 -34.72
N THR A 402 -5.29 -13.19 -35.29
CA THR A 402 -5.91 -14.36 -34.66
C THR A 402 -5.07 -15.62 -34.88
N SER A 403 -4.32 -16.07 -33.87
CA SER A 403 -3.69 -17.41 -33.90
C SER A 403 -4.66 -18.49 -33.40
N GLY A 404 -5.70 -18.77 -34.19
CA GLY A 404 -6.80 -19.68 -33.83
C GLY A 404 -7.32 -20.58 -34.96
N GLY A 405 -6.62 -20.66 -36.08
CA GLY A 405 -6.96 -21.57 -37.18
C GLY A 405 -8.07 -21.10 -38.14
N GLN A 406 -8.58 -19.87 -38.01
CA GLN A 406 -9.56 -19.28 -38.92
C GLN A 406 -9.26 -17.81 -39.23
N PHE A 407 -9.10 -17.52 -40.53
CA PHE A 407 -9.07 -16.23 -41.24
C PHE A 407 -8.12 -15.10 -40.78
N CYS A 408 -7.38 -14.55 -41.75
CA CYS A 408 -6.74 -13.25 -41.67
C CYS A 408 -7.42 -12.28 -42.66
N ASP A 409 -8.41 -11.53 -42.19
CA ASP A 409 -8.95 -10.39 -42.94
C ASP A 409 -8.09 -9.16 -42.64
N LEU A 410 -7.16 -8.83 -43.53
CA LEU A 410 -6.39 -7.58 -43.48
C LEU A 410 -7.22 -6.45 -44.09
N ALA A 411 -8.19 -5.93 -43.34
CA ALA A 411 -9.07 -4.84 -43.76
C ALA A 411 -8.67 -3.52 -43.08
N TYR A 412 -8.00 -2.63 -43.82
CA TYR A 412 -7.82 -1.25 -43.40
C TYR A 412 -9.07 -0.41 -43.75
N TYR A 413 -9.52 0.43 -42.82
CA TYR A 413 -10.50 1.49 -43.10
C TYR A 413 -10.16 2.75 -42.30
N GLY A 414 -9.66 3.77 -42.99
CA GLY A 414 -9.35 5.08 -42.43
C GLY A 414 -8.91 6.07 -43.53
N PRO A 415 -9.31 7.36 -43.47
CA PRO A 415 -8.94 8.32 -44.51
C PRO A 415 -7.65 9.06 -44.19
N VAL A 416 -6.72 9.12 -45.14
CA VAL A 416 -5.68 10.17 -45.20
C VAL A 416 -5.62 10.75 -46.62
N GLU A 417 -6.46 11.77 -46.80
CA GLU A 417 -6.50 12.83 -47.82
C GLU A 417 -6.78 12.55 -49.32
N VAL A 418 -7.66 13.43 -49.84
CA VAL A 418 -8.09 13.67 -51.24
C VAL A 418 -8.16 12.49 -52.24
N ASN A 419 -9.32 11.83 -52.20
CA ASN A 419 -9.95 11.13 -53.34
C ASN A 419 -9.27 9.84 -53.85
N ASN A 420 -8.89 8.92 -52.96
CA ASN A 420 -9.36 7.51 -52.96
C ASN A 420 -8.60 6.68 -51.90
N GLY A 421 -9.32 5.88 -51.12
CA GLY A 421 -8.70 4.95 -50.17
C GLY A 421 -8.23 3.66 -50.85
N HIS A 422 -7.17 3.05 -50.30
CA HIS A 422 -6.66 1.73 -50.71
C HIS A 422 -6.95 0.69 -49.63
N GLY A 423 -7.29 -0.55 -50.03
CA GLY A 423 -7.56 -1.66 -49.10
C GLY A 423 -6.29 -2.38 -48.65
N ILE A 424 -5.64 -3.09 -49.57
CA ILE A 424 -4.35 -3.75 -49.36
C ILE A 424 -3.41 -3.27 -50.47
N ASP A 425 -2.31 -2.62 -50.09
CA ASP A 425 -1.15 -2.39 -50.96
C ASP A 425 -0.05 -3.38 -50.56
N ALA A 426 0.38 -4.22 -51.50
CA ALA A 426 1.26 -5.35 -51.23
C ALA A 426 2.26 -5.52 -52.38
N ALA A 427 3.52 -5.19 -52.09
CA ALA A 427 4.62 -5.21 -53.05
C ALA A 427 5.69 -6.22 -52.64
N GLY A 428 6.06 -7.11 -53.56
CA GLY A 428 7.17 -8.04 -53.43
C GLY A 428 7.88 -8.20 -54.76
N THR A 429 9.18 -8.44 -54.74
CA THR A 429 10.03 -8.50 -55.95
C THR A 429 9.76 -9.72 -56.84
N ALA A 430 9.13 -10.76 -56.30
CA ALA A 430 8.74 -11.97 -57.03
C ALA A 430 7.23 -12.25 -56.93
N ILE A 431 6.63 -12.08 -55.75
CA ILE A 431 5.20 -12.25 -55.49
C ILE A 431 4.76 -11.13 -54.54
N GLY A 432 3.77 -10.33 -54.94
CA GLY A 432 3.16 -9.31 -54.08
C GLY A 432 2.05 -9.87 -53.18
N VAL A 433 1.17 -10.71 -53.73
CA VAL A 433 0.08 -11.40 -53.01
C VAL A 433 0.03 -12.87 -53.45
N GLU A 434 0.06 -13.81 -52.50
CA GLU A 434 -0.20 -15.23 -52.74
C GLU A 434 -1.58 -15.62 -52.18
N GLY A 435 -2.50 -16.03 -53.05
CA GLY A 435 -3.81 -16.59 -52.67
C GLY A 435 -3.83 -18.11 -52.83
N LYS A 436 -4.04 -18.85 -51.73
CA LYS A 436 -3.96 -20.32 -51.71
C LYS A 436 -5.08 -20.96 -50.88
N ALA A 437 -6.02 -21.61 -51.55
CA ALA A 437 -6.96 -22.52 -50.89
C ALA A 437 -6.30 -23.87 -50.60
N GLN A 438 -6.08 -24.18 -49.32
CA GLN A 438 -5.49 -25.44 -48.89
C GLN A 438 -6.47 -26.62 -49.03
N PHE A 439 -5.96 -27.77 -49.43
CA PHE A 439 -6.68 -29.04 -49.34
C PHE A 439 -6.65 -29.55 -47.90
N ILE A 440 -7.82 -29.64 -47.25
CA ILE A 440 -7.97 -30.07 -45.85
C ILE A 440 -8.90 -31.28 -45.66
N SER A 441 -9.66 -31.67 -46.68
CA SER A 441 -10.55 -32.85 -46.63
C SER A 441 -10.87 -33.36 -48.03
N PRO A 442 -10.91 -34.68 -48.27
CA PRO A 442 -11.36 -35.27 -49.53
C PRO A 442 -12.84 -34.98 -49.85
N THR A 443 -13.65 -34.55 -48.88
CA THR A 443 -15.04 -34.13 -49.12
C THR A 443 -15.16 -32.73 -49.73
N ALA A 444 -14.09 -31.93 -49.76
CA ALA A 444 -14.06 -30.58 -50.32
C ALA A 444 -13.31 -30.56 -51.67
N ILE A 445 -14.04 -30.92 -52.73
CA ILE A 445 -13.52 -30.95 -54.10
C ILE A 445 -13.23 -29.53 -54.65
N ASP A 446 -14.15 -28.59 -54.44
CA ASP A 446 -14.09 -27.25 -55.04
C ASP A 446 -13.30 -26.21 -54.22
N ARG A 447 -12.37 -25.50 -54.86
CA ARG A 447 -11.40 -24.57 -54.22
C ARG A 447 -11.10 -23.35 -55.09
N ILE A 448 -10.78 -22.20 -54.48
CA ILE A 448 -10.48 -20.93 -55.16
C ILE A 448 -9.30 -20.26 -54.46
N GLY A 449 -8.25 -19.87 -55.20
CA GLY A 449 -7.06 -19.21 -54.65
C GLY A 449 -7.32 -17.81 -54.11
N GLY A 450 -8.10 -17.00 -54.82
CA GLY A 450 -8.58 -15.68 -54.37
C GLY A 450 -9.83 -15.23 -55.12
N ILE A 451 -10.61 -14.32 -54.53
CA ILE A 451 -11.79 -13.72 -55.17
C ILE A 451 -11.64 -12.21 -55.08
N PHE A 452 -11.74 -11.53 -56.23
CA PHE A 452 -11.73 -10.07 -56.33
C PHE A 452 -13.07 -9.63 -56.91
N TYR A 453 -13.68 -8.63 -56.29
CA TYR A 453 -15.00 -8.14 -56.69
C TYR A 453 -15.16 -6.66 -56.39
N VAL A 454 -16.10 -6.02 -57.09
CA VAL A 454 -16.46 -4.61 -56.90
C VAL A 454 -17.88 -4.54 -56.35
N SER A 455 -18.11 -3.75 -55.29
CA SER A 455 -19.46 -3.46 -54.81
C SER A 455 -20.12 -2.38 -55.66
N GLY A 456 -21.37 -2.65 -56.07
CA GLY A 456 -22.26 -1.72 -56.75
C GLY A 456 -23.20 -1.05 -55.74
N TYR A 457 -23.34 0.26 -55.83
CA TYR A 457 -24.30 1.02 -55.03
C TYR A 457 -25.68 0.99 -55.68
N ASN A 458 -26.70 0.52 -54.95
CA ASN A 458 -28.08 0.44 -55.44
C ASN A 458 -29.08 1.12 -54.49
N GLY A 459 -28.73 2.31 -53.97
CA GLY A 459 -29.66 3.20 -53.25
C GLY A 459 -30.25 2.69 -51.94
N GLY A 460 -29.74 1.58 -51.38
CA GLY A 460 -30.29 0.92 -50.20
C GLY A 460 -29.27 0.01 -49.49
N PRO A 461 -29.67 -0.74 -48.45
CA PRO A 461 -28.75 -1.52 -47.59
C PRO A 461 -28.21 -2.79 -48.26
N ASN A 462 -28.73 -3.17 -49.42
CA ASN A 462 -28.26 -4.32 -50.18
C ASN A 462 -27.22 -3.87 -51.21
N TYR A 463 -25.94 -4.06 -50.91
CA TYR A 463 -24.89 -4.01 -51.92
C TYR A 463 -25.11 -5.15 -52.93
N GLN A 464 -24.84 -4.86 -54.20
CA GLN A 464 -24.78 -5.87 -55.25
C GLN A 464 -23.33 -6.00 -55.71
N VAL A 465 -22.98 -7.13 -56.31
CA VAL A 465 -21.66 -7.32 -56.89
C VAL A 465 -21.80 -7.38 -58.42
N PRO A 466 -21.64 -6.25 -59.14
CA PRO A 466 -21.79 -6.21 -60.61
C PRO A 466 -20.61 -6.83 -61.38
N ALA A 467 -19.44 -6.98 -60.75
CA ALA A 467 -18.26 -7.58 -61.36
C ALA A 467 -17.45 -8.38 -60.33
N MET A 468 -17.06 -9.60 -60.69
CA MET A 468 -16.30 -10.51 -59.84
C MET A 468 -15.41 -11.43 -60.68
N GLY A 469 -14.17 -11.64 -60.23
CA GLY A 469 -13.26 -12.65 -60.73
C GLY A 469 -12.67 -13.48 -59.60
N ALA A 470 -13.02 -14.76 -59.56
CA ALA A 470 -12.31 -15.78 -58.80
C ALA A 470 -11.06 -16.22 -59.59
N VAL A 471 -9.88 -16.06 -59.01
CA VAL A 471 -8.58 -16.38 -59.61
C VAL A 471 -8.07 -17.71 -59.09
N GLY A 472 -7.71 -18.61 -60.01
CA GLY A 472 -7.23 -19.96 -59.72
C GLY A 472 -8.28 -20.82 -59.02
N ALA A 473 -9.25 -21.34 -59.78
CA ALA A 473 -10.36 -22.13 -59.25
C ALA A 473 -10.35 -23.58 -59.76
N TRP A 474 -10.71 -24.51 -58.87
CA TRP A 474 -11.09 -25.88 -59.19
C TRP A 474 -12.56 -26.05 -58.83
N ILE A 475 -13.42 -26.31 -59.81
CA ILE A 475 -14.88 -26.44 -59.63
C ILE A 475 -15.39 -27.58 -60.50
N ASP A 476 -16.16 -28.52 -59.95
CA ASP A 476 -16.79 -29.64 -60.69
C ASP A 476 -15.80 -30.36 -61.65
N ASN A 477 -14.64 -30.76 -61.13
CA ASN A 477 -13.51 -31.38 -61.87
C ASN A 477 -12.94 -30.55 -63.04
N ILE A 478 -13.00 -29.23 -62.96
CA ILE A 478 -12.45 -28.32 -63.97
C ILE A 478 -11.56 -27.27 -63.32
N ALA A 479 -10.36 -27.09 -63.89
CA ALA A 479 -9.46 -26.01 -63.53
C ALA A 479 -9.71 -24.75 -64.38
N TYR A 480 -10.14 -23.67 -63.73
CA TYR A 480 -10.34 -22.33 -64.29
C TYR A 480 -9.21 -21.40 -63.86
N LYS A 481 -8.66 -20.62 -64.80
CA LYS A 481 -7.69 -19.55 -64.47
C LYS A 481 -8.39 -18.36 -63.82
N ILE A 482 -9.52 -17.94 -64.41
CA ILE A 482 -10.44 -16.93 -63.89
C ILE A 482 -11.87 -17.45 -64.15
N ILE A 483 -12.78 -17.25 -63.20
CA ILE A 483 -14.22 -17.52 -63.35
C ILE A 483 -15.03 -16.49 -62.57
N GLY A 484 -16.18 -16.06 -63.08
CA GLY A 484 -17.04 -15.06 -62.45
C GLY A 484 -18.01 -14.44 -63.45
N TYR A 485 -18.44 -13.21 -63.19
CA TYR A 485 -19.32 -12.43 -64.07
C TYR A 485 -18.72 -11.05 -64.39
N GLY A 486 -18.99 -10.59 -65.61
CA GLY A 486 -18.27 -9.48 -66.25
C GLY A 486 -17.52 -9.98 -67.50
N ALA A 487 -17.07 -9.07 -68.37
CA ALA A 487 -16.41 -9.43 -69.62
C ALA A 487 -14.89 -9.61 -69.42
N VAL A 488 -14.33 -10.72 -69.93
CA VAL A 488 -12.88 -10.88 -70.04
C VAL A 488 -12.34 -9.90 -71.09
N SER A 489 -11.43 -9.02 -70.70
CA SER A 489 -10.96 -7.93 -71.57
C SER A 489 -9.51 -7.52 -71.28
N THR A 490 -8.93 -6.79 -72.23
CA THR A 490 -7.60 -6.16 -72.14
C THR A 490 -7.66 -4.72 -72.63
N LEU A 491 -6.59 -3.96 -72.42
CA LEU A 491 -6.44 -2.59 -72.90
C LEU A 491 -5.45 -2.51 -74.06
N VAL A 492 -5.82 -1.77 -75.11
CA VAL A 492 -4.94 -1.38 -76.21
C VAL A 492 -4.86 0.14 -76.30
N LYS A 493 -3.76 0.67 -76.84
CA LYS A 493 -3.60 2.12 -77.06
C LYS A 493 -4.21 2.55 -78.39
N ASP A 494 -4.90 3.68 -78.40
CA ASP A 494 -5.29 4.37 -79.63
C ASP A 494 -4.17 5.29 -80.16
N ASP A 495 -4.49 6.00 -81.25
CA ASP A 495 -3.67 7.01 -81.92
C ASP A 495 -3.32 8.23 -81.03
N GLN A 496 -4.04 8.41 -79.91
CA GLN A 496 -3.81 9.42 -78.89
C GLN A 496 -3.14 8.87 -77.63
N HIS A 497 -2.65 7.62 -77.66
CA HIS A 497 -2.07 6.89 -76.54
C HIS A 497 -3.01 6.70 -75.33
N LYS A 498 -4.33 6.79 -75.54
CA LYS A 498 -5.37 6.51 -74.54
C LYS A 498 -5.78 5.04 -74.60
N ASP A 499 -6.21 4.52 -73.47
CA ASP A 499 -6.64 3.12 -73.36
C ASP A 499 -8.03 2.89 -73.97
N ARG A 500 -8.16 1.77 -74.68
CA ARG A 500 -9.39 1.26 -75.29
C ARG A 500 -9.59 -0.19 -74.88
N ILE A 501 -10.82 -0.54 -74.50
CA ILE A 501 -11.18 -1.88 -74.03
C ILE A 501 -11.37 -2.79 -75.25
N MET A 502 -10.68 -3.93 -75.25
CA MET A 502 -10.86 -5.01 -76.22
C MET A 502 -11.31 -6.28 -75.47
N VAL A 503 -12.46 -6.85 -75.87
CA VAL A 503 -13.05 -8.03 -75.22
C VAL A 503 -12.56 -9.33 -75.86
N ALA A 504 -12.42 -10.38 -75.06
CA ALA A 504 -12.17 -11.73 -75.56
C ALA A 504 -13.48 -12.41 -76.04
N PRO A 505 -13.44 -13.27 -77.07
CA PRO A 505 -14.60 -14.06 -77.46
C PRO A 505 -14.86 -15.16 -76.41
N GLU A 506 -16.10 -15.22 -75.91
CA GLU A 506 -16.54 -16.28 -74.99
C GLU A 506 -17.26 -17.39 -75.77
N ALA A 507 -16.97 -18.64 -75.42
CA ALA A 507 -17.57 -19.83 -76.02
C ALA A 507 -18.22 -20.71 -74.95
N PRO A 508 -19.32 -21.42 -75.26
CA PRO A 508 -19.92 -22.37 -74.32
C PRO A 508 -19.09 -23.63 -74.11
N GLU A 509 -18.02 -23.82 -74.89
CA GLU A 509 -17.18 -25.01 -75.01
C GLU A 509 -15.70 -24.66 -74.77
N ALA A 510 -14.91 -25.57 -74.17
CA ALA A 510 -13.46 -25.43 -74.11
C ALA A 510 -12.82 -25.73 -75.48
N LEU A 511 -12.64 -24.70 -76.30
CA LEU A 511 -12.12 -24.83 -77.65
C LEU A 511 -10.69 -24.28 -77.76
N PHE A 512 -9.84 -25.00 -78.49
CA PHE A 512 -8.63 -24.43 -79.07
C PHE A 512 -8.89 -24.01 -80.52
N GLN A 513 -8.27 -22.90 -80.90
CA GLN A 513 -8.28 -22.37 -82.25
C GLN A 513 -6.85 -22.27 -82.75
N ASP A 514 -6.64 -22.71 -83.99
CA ASP A 514 -5.35 -22.62 -84.68
C ASP A 514 -5.58 -22.18 -86.13
N TYR A 515 -4.57 -21.56 -86.74
CA TYR A 515 -4.67 -20.91 -88.05
C TYR A 515 -3.45 -21.26 -88.89
N GLY A 516 -3.66 -21.48 -90.18
CA GLY A 516 -2.55 -21.73 -91.09
C GLY A 516 -2.95 -21.56 -92.55
N VAL A 517 -2.03 -21.91 -93.43
CA VAL A 517 -2.16 -21.77 -94.88
C VAL A 517 -1.75 -23.09 -95.53
N GLY A 518 -2.60 -23.58 -96.43
CA GLY A 518 -2.31 -24.73 -97.29
C GLY A 518 -2.25 -24.31 -98.76
N THR A 519 -1.65 -25.16 -99.60
CA THR A 519 -1.65 -24.98 -101.05
C THR A 519 -1.98 -26.31 -101.70
N LEU A 520 -2.95 -26.32 -102.63
CA LEU A 520 -3.26 -27.50 -103.41
C LEU A 520 -2.08 -27.88 -104.32
N VAL A 521 -1.93 -29.17 -104.56
CA VAL A 521 -1.09 -29.74 -105.61
C VAL A 521 -2.00 -30.62 -106.46
N ASN A 522 -2.27 -30.18 -107.69
CA ASN A 522 -3.20 -30.84 -108.62
C ASN A 522 -4.60 -31.08 -108.01
N GLY A 523 -5.18 -30.04 -107.38
CA GLY A 523 -6.53 -30.09 -106.82
C GLY A 523 -6.66 -30.67 -105.41
N HIS A 524 -5.57 -31.14 -104.79
CA HIS A 524 -5.58 -31.79 -103.48
C HIS A 524 -4.52 -31.22 -102.53
N ALA A 525 -4.83 -31.12 -101.24
CA ALA A 525 -3.85 -30.90 -100.19
C ALA A 525 -4.14 -31.77 -98.96
N LYS A 526 -3.09 -32.30 -98.34
CA LYS A 526 -3.13 -32.91 -97.01
C LYS A 526 -2.46 -31.96 -96.01
N ILE A 527 -3.18 -31.60 -94.96
CA ILE A 527 -2.69 -30.76 -93.87
C ILE A 527 -2.53 -31.65 -92.63
N ASP A 528 -1.28 -31.86 -92.23
CA ASP A 528 -0.96 -32.51 -90.97
C ASP A 528 -0.94 -31.48 -89.83
N LEU A 529 -1.58 -31.80 -88.71
CA LEU A 529 -1.62 -30.92 -87.54
C LEU A 529 -0.33 -31.03 -86.73
N ASP A 530 0.03 -29.96 -86.03
CA ASP A 530 1.16 -29.97 -85.12
C ASP A 530 1.02 -31.11 -84.07
N PRO A 531 2.06 -31.94 -83.82
CA PRO A 531 1.97 -33.05 -82.87
C PRO A 531 1.74 -32.64 -81.41
N ILE A 532 1.99 -31.40 -81.03
CA ILE A 532 1.60 -30.83 -79.73
C ILE A 532 0.11 -30.50 -79.76
N LEU A 533 -0.39 -29.80 -80.79
CA LEU A 533 -1.83 -29.54 -80.92
C LEU A 533 -2.64 -30.84 -80.92
N SER A 534 -2.24 -31.81 -81.75
CA SER A 534 -2.87 -33.13 -81.89
C SER A 534 -2.99 -33.90 -80.56
N ARG A 535 -2.04 -33.72 -79.64
CA ARG A 535 -2.05 -34.34 -78.30
C ARG A 535 -2.89 -33.59 -77.26
N ASN A 536 -3.25 -32.34 -77.54
CA ASN A 536 -3.98 -31.46 -76.63
C ASN A 536 -5.43 -31.19 -77.08
N ILE A 537 -5.88 -31.81 -78.17
CA ILE A 537 -7.25 -31.77 -78.67
C ILE A 537 -7.94 -33.13 -78.57
N ARG A 538 -9.26 -33.12 -78.41
CA ARG A 538 -10.11 -34.31 -78.50
C ARG A 538 -10.89 -34.27 -79.81
N VAL A 539 -10.75 -35.31 -80.62
CA VAL A 539 -11.51 -35.50 -81.86
C VAL A 539 -12.13 -36.89 -81.88
N ASP A 540 -13.45 -36.95 -81.72
CA ASP A 540 -14.27 -38.16 -81.82
C ASP A 540 -15.66 -37.82 -82.38
N SER A 541 -16.59 -38.78 -82.42
CA SER A 541 -17.95 -38.59 -82.95
C SER A 541 -18.79 -37.58 -82.16
N SER A 542 -18.51 -37.39 -80.86
CA SER A 542 -19.11 -36.36 -80.00
C SER A 542 -18.36 -35.03 -80.01
N HIS A 543 -17.06 -35.04 -80.34
CA HIS A 543 -16.18 -33.87 -80.37
C HIS A 543 -15.62 -33.65 -81.79
N PRO A 544 -16.46 -33.35 -82.80
CA PRO A 544 -15.98 -33.21 -84.17
C PRO A 544 -15.10 -31.96 -84.33
N VAL A 545 -13.92 -32.12 -84.94
CA VAL A 545 -13.08 -30.98 -85.33
C VAL A 545 -13.78 -30.18 -86.44
N LYS A 546 -13.85 -28.87 -86.23
CA LYS A 546 -14.44 -27.90 -87.15
C LYS A 546 -13.27 -27.27 -87.94
N ILE A 547 -13.30 -27.37 -89.25
CA ILE A 547 -12.27 -26.81 -90.15
C ILE A 547 -13.00 -25.84 -91.08
N PHE A 548 -12.55 -24.59 -91.10
CA PHE A 548 -13.03 -23.57 -92.02
C PHE A 548 -11.89 -23.24 -92.97
N ILE A 549 -12.16 -23.16 -94.28
CA ILE A 549 -11.16 -22.87 -95.30
C ILE A 549 -11.63 -21.73 -96.20
N GLN A 550 -10.70 -20.88 -96.63
CA GLN A 550 -10.94 -19.77 -97.52
C GLN A 550 -9.89 -19.80 -98.65
N PRO A 551 -10.28 -20.08 -99.91
CA PRO A 551 -9.36 -19.97 -101.04
C PRO A 551 -8.90 -18.52 -101.26
N GLU A 552 -7.61 -18.36 -101.59
CA GLU A 552 -6.96 -17.06 -101.83
C GLU A 552 -6.71 -16.80 -103.32
N GLY A 553 -7.28 -17.63 -104.20
CA GLY A 553 -7.18 -17.50 -105.65
C GLY A 553 -8.34 -18.18 -106.38
N LYS A 554 -8.25 -18.22 -107.71
CA LYS A 554 -9.29 -18.83 -108.55
C LYS A 554 -9.24 -20.35 -108.47
N CYS A 555 -10.35 -20.94 -108.03
CA CYS A 555 -10.62 -22.37 -108.02
C CYS A 555 -12.12 -22.59 -108.24
N LYS A 556 -12.55 -23.84 -108.43
CA LYS A 556 -13.97 -24.24 -108.53
C LYS A 556 -14.71 -24.30 -107.19
N GLY A 557 -14.04 -23.97 -106.09
CA GLY A 557 -14.54 -24.15 -104.72
C GLY A 557 -13.84 -25.32 -104.04
N LEU A 558 -13.71 -25.25 -102.72
CA LEU A 558 -12.97 -26.23 -101.91
C LEU A 558 -13.88 -26.95 -100.93
N TYR A 559 -13.53 -28.17 -100.55
CA TYR A 559 -14.19 -28.94 -99.49
C TYR A 559 -13.17 -29.67 -98.60
N VAL A 560 -13.54 -29.90 -97.34
CA VAL A 560 -12.70 -30.59 -96.35
C VAL A 560 -13.21 -32.00 -96.10
N PHE A 561 -12.32 -32.99 -96.12
CA PHE A 561 -12.61 -34.39 -95.82
C PHE A 561 -11.49 -35.03 -94.98
N ASN A 562 -11.62 -36.31 -94.62
CA ASN A 562 -10.67 -37.08 -93.80
C ASN A 562 -10.19 -36.36 -92.52
N LYS A 563 -11.10 -35.62 -91.86
CA LYS A 563 -10.82 -34.87 -90.64
C LYS A 563 -10.52 -35.81 -89.47
N SER A 564 -9.39 -35.58 -88.79
CA SER A 564 -8.90 -36.39 -87.67
C SER A 564 -8.20 -35.51 -86.62
N ALA A 565 -7.74 -36.11 -85.51
CA ALA A 565 -6.90 -35.43 -84.53
C ALA A 565 -5.49 -35.08 -85.07
N THR A 566 -5.05 -35.73 -86.14
CA THR A 566 -3.69 -35.61 -86.71
C THR A 566 -3.62 -34.81 -87.99
N GLY A 567 -4.76 -34.49 -88.62
CA GLY A 567 -4.78 -33.85 -89.93
C GLY A 567 -6.16 -33.81 -90.58
N PHE A 568 -6.24 -33.14 -91.72
CA PHE A 568 -7.39 -33.13 -92.62
C PHE A 568 -6.93 -33.02 -94.08
N GLU A 569 -7.82 -33.34 -95.01
CA GLU A 569 -7.56 -33.20 -96.44
C GLU A 569 -8.51 -32.17 -97.06
N VAL A 570 -8.04 -31.48 -98.09
CA VAL A 570 -8.77 -30.48 -98.85
C VAL A 570 -8.77 -30.86 -100.32
N GLY A 571 -9.94 -30.88 -100.93
CA GLY A 571 -10.13 -31.14 -102.36
C GLY A 571 -10.78 -29.96 -103.06
N GLU A 572 -10.47 -29.78 -104.34
CA GLU A 572 -11.20 -28.89 -105.24
C GLU A 572 -12.44 -29.59 -105.81
N GLN A 573 -13.55 -28.85 -105.92
CA GLN A 573 -14.81 -29.37 -106.48
C GLN A 573 -14.70 -29.65 -107.99
N GLU A 574 -15.58 -30.54 -108.50
CA GLU A 574 -15.64 -30.94 -109.92
C GLU A 574 -14.27 -31.37 -110.52
N ASP A 575 -13.53 -32.18 -109.76
CA ASP A 575 -12.21 -32.72 -110.12
C ASP A 575 -11.20 -31.65 -110.59
N GLY A 576 -11.32 -30.43 -110.05
CA GLY A 576 -10.39 -29.33 -110.30
C GLY A 576 -8.95 -29.73 -110.01
N GLN A 577 -8.01 -29.12 -110.74
CA GLN A 577 -6.58 -29.44 -110.71
C GLN A 577 -5.73 -28.19 -110.36
N SER A 578 -6.31 -27.20 -109.69
CA SER A 578 -5.60 -25.97 -109.36
C SER A 578 -4.52 -26.21 -108.30
N ASN A 579 -3.55 -25.30 -108.25
CA ASN A 579 -2.54 -25.23 -107.20
C ASN A 579 -2.80 -24.01 -106.30
N VAL A 580 -4.07 -23.78 -105.94
CA VAL A 580 -4.49 -22.57 -105.20
C VAL A 580 -4.05 -22.64 -103.75
N THR A 581 -3.60 -21.52 -103.21
CA THR A 581 -3.36 -21.32 -101.78
C THR A 581 -4.69 -21.02 -101.07
N PHE A 582 -4.84 -21.50 -99.84
CA PHE A 582 -6.00 -21.27 -99.00
C PHE A 582 -5.59 -21.06 -97.53
N SER A 583 -6.20 -20.07 -96.87
CA SER A 583 -6.14 -19.96 -95.41
C SER A 583 -7.11 -20.95 -94.76
N TYR A 584 -6.78 -21.44 -93.57
CA TYR A 584 -7.65 -22.29 -92.76
C TYR A 584 -7.68 -21.87 -91.29
N GLN A 585 -8.82 -22.14 -90.65
CA GLN A 585 -9.01 -22.10 -89.20
C GLN A 585 -9.45 -23.47 -88.70
N ILE A 586 -8.75 -23.97 -87.70
CA ILE A 586 -9.11 -25.17 -86.93
C ILE A 586 -9.83 -24.72 -85.67
N VAL A 587 -10.93 -25.38 -85.32
CA VAL A 587 -11.58 -25.25 -84.01
C VAL A 587 -11.88 -26.64 -83.46
N ALA A 588 -11.20 -27.02 -82.38
CA ALA A 588 -11.25 -28.35 -81.77
C ALA A 588 -11.51 -28.26 -80.27
N TYR A 589 -12.10 -29.30 -79.68
CA TYR A 589 -12.25 -29.38 -78.23
C TYR A 589 -10.89 -29.60 -77.58
N ARG A 590 -10.62 -28.89 -76.49
CA ARG A 590 -9.46 -29.16 -75.63
C ARG A 590 -9.61 -30.55 -75.01
N ALA A 591 -8.53 -31.34 -75.05
CA ALA A 591 -8.47 -32.62 -74.37
C ALA A 591 -8.51 -32.46 -72.84
N ASP A 592 -8.98 -33.50 -72.15
CA ASP A 592 -8.92 -33.56 -70.69
C ASP A 592 -7.46 -33.62 -70.23
N GLU A 593 -7.11 -32.94 -69.13
CA GLU A 593 -5.71 -32.73 -68.72
C GLU A 593 -5.45 -33.29 -67.31
N ASP A 594 -4.49 -34.22 -67.18
CA ASP A 594 -4.00 -34.66 -65.87
C ASP A 594 -2.90 -33.71 -65.36
N ARG A 595 -3.11 -33.18 -64.15
CA ARG A 595 -2.10 -32.43 -63.39
C ARG A 595 -1.82 -33.08 -62.04
N GLY A 596 -1.00 -34.13 -62.05
CA GLY A 596 -0.47 -34.77 -60.84
C GLY A 596 -1.42 -35.77 -60.19
N GLY A 597 -2.17 -36.53 -61.00
CA GLY A 597 -3.18 -37.48 -60.56
C GLY A 597 -4.57 -36.86 -60.41
N VAL A 598 -4.80 -35.68 -60.99
CA VAL A 598 -6.08 -34.96 -60.94
C VAL A 598 -6.43 -34.52 -62.36
N ILE A 599 -7.53 -35.06 -62.90
CA ILE A 599 -7.97 -34.85 -64.28
C ILE A 599 -8.92 -33.66 -64.33
N ALA A 600 -8.63 -32.70 -65.20
CA ALA A 600 -9.52 -31.59 -65.55
C ALA A 600 -10.34 -31.95 -66.80
N GLU A 601 -11.66 -32.10 -66.65
CA GLU A 601 -12.60 -32.63 -67.65
C GLU A 601 -13.03 -31.56 -68.69
N TYR A 602 -12.07 -30.95 -69.38
CA TYR A 602 -12.32 -29.86 -70.34
C TYR A 602 -13.22 -30.26 -71.51
N SER A 603 -13.11 -31.49 -72.00
CA SER A 603 -13.89 -31.94 -73.17
C SER A 603 -15.40 -31.96 -72.92
N GLN A 604 -15.81 -32.11 -71.65
CA GLN A 604 -17.21 -32.16 -71.24
C GLN A 604 -17.86 -30.78 -71.06
N MET A 605 -17.16 -29.69 -71.38
CA MET A 605 -17.72 -28.34 -71.33
C MET A 605 -18.73 -28.08 -72.45
N ARG A 606 -20.01 -27.98 -72.09
CA ARG A 606 -21.02 -27.25 -72.87
C ARG A 606 -22.12 -26.69 -71.96
N PHE A 607 -22.09 -25.39 -71.65
CA PHE A 607 -23.04 -24.74 -70.71
C PHE A 607 -23.20 -25.52 -69.38
N LYS A 608 -22.10 -26.02 -68.80
CA LYS A 608 -22.13 -26.83 -67.56
C LYS A 608 -22.78 -26.02 -66.43
N PRO A 609 -23.80 -26.54 -65.73
CA PRO A 609 -24.44 -25.81 -64.63
C PRO A 609 -23.43 -25.60 -63.49
N MET A 610 -23.42 -24.40 -62.90
CA MET A 610 -22.60 -24.13 -61.73
C MET A 610 -23.34 -24.63 -60.48
N ASN A 611 -22.95 -25.78 -59.95
CA ASN A 611 -23.60 -26.41 -58.79
C ASN A 611 -23.26 -25.73 -57.44
N ARG A 612 -22.47 -24.65 -57.48
CA ARG A 612 -21.99 -23.90 -56.33
C ARG A 612 -22.35 -22.42 -56.46
N GLU A 613 -23.01 -21.88 -55.44
CA GLU A 613 -23.29 -20.45 -55.33
C GLU A 613 -22.05 -19.70 -54.81
N PHE A 614 -21.71 -18.56 -55.43
CA PHE A 614 -20.78 -17.60 -54.84
C PHE A 614 -21.48 -16.88 -53.69
N LYS A 615 -21.28 -17.36 -52.46
CA LYS A 615 -21.85 -16.74 -51.27
C LYS A 615 -21.08 -15.48 -50.90
N GLU A 616 -21.61 -14.34 -51.32
CA GLU A 616 -21.23 -13.01 -50.83
C GLU A 616 -21.33 -12.97 -49.30
N ARG A 617 -20.38 -12.32 -48.62
CA ARG A 617 -20.58 -11.91 -47.23
C ARG A 617 -21.60 -10.79 -47.21
N LYS A 618 -22.87 -11.13 -46.99
CA LYS A 618 -23.98 -10.17 -46.79
C LYS A 618 -23.78 -9.22 -45.59
N ASN A 619 -22.78 -9.50 -44.77
CA ASN A 619 -22.36 -8.69 -43.63
C ASN A 619 -21.00 -8.03 -43.93
N GLU A 620 -20.94 -7.13 -44.90
CA GLU A 620 -20.31 -5.85 -44.57
C GLU A 620 -21.13 -5.25 -43.43
N TRP A 621 -20.50 -4.78 -42.35
CA TRP A 621 -21.21 -4.27 -41.18
C TRP A 621 -21.87 -2.92 -41.52
N VAL A 622 -23.04 -2.98 -42.16
CA VAL A 622 -23.93 -1.83 -42.31
C VAL A 622 -24.41 -1.46 -40.91
N GLY A 623 -23.91 -0.33 -40.40
CA GLY A 623 -24.32 0.17 -39.10
C GLY A 623 -25.83 0.30 -39.00
N LYS A 624 -26.37 -0.09 -37.83
CA LYS A 624 -27.81 -0.26 -37.48
C LYS A 624 -28.41 -1.65 -37.74
N GLU A 625 -27.98 -2.61 -36.93
CA GLU A 625 -28.94 -3.08 -35.93
C GLU A 625 -28.46 -2.65 -34.55
N GLU A 626 -29.36 -2.06 -33.77
CA GLU A 626 -29.15 -1.99 -32.33
C GLU A 626 -29.22 -3.43 -31.80
N ALA A 627 -28.06 -3.99 -31.47
CA ALA A 627 -27.99 -5.05 -30.47
C ALA A 627 -28.41 -4.44 -29.12
N THR A 628 -29.72 -4.18 -29.00
CA THR A 628 -30.33 -3.76 -27.75
C THR A 628 -29.98 -4.78 -26.68
N PHE A 629 -29.65 -4.28 -25.49
CA PHE A 629 -29.10 -5.04 -24.36
C PHE A 629 -30.13 -5.97 -23.69
N SER A 630 -31.00 -6.60 -24.48
CA SER A 630 -32.10 -7.46 -24.05
C SER A 630 -31.61 -8.84 -23.58
N GLY A 631 -30.66 -9.44 -24.29
CA GLY A 631 -30.19 -10.82 -24.03
C GLY A 631 -29.42 -11.04 -22.72
N MET A 632 -28.83 -10.00 -22.12
CA MET A 632 -28.13 -10.14 -20.83
C MET A 632 -29.04 -10.01 -19.61
N SER A 633 -30.31 -9.63 -19.78
CA SER A 633 -31.29 -9.50 -18.69
C SER A 633 -31.75 -10.86 -18.14
N GLU A 634 -31.77 -11.91 -18.98
CA GLU A 634 -32.25 -13.24 -18.58
C GLU A 634 -31.17 -14.12 -17.94
N MET A 635 -29.89 -13.94 -18.29
CA MET A 635 -28.78 -14.63 -17.61
C MET A 635 -28.52 -14.12 -16.17
N LEU A 636 -29.13 -13.00 -15.77
CA LEU A 636 -29.07 -12.45 -14.42
C LEU A 636 -30.26 -12.84 -13.53
N LYS A 637 -31.18 -13.70 -14.00
CA LYS A 637 -32.36 -14.16 -13.23
C LYS A 637 -32.29 -15.61 -12.76
N SER A 638 -31.30 -16.40 -13.19
CA SER A 638 -31.24 -17.85 -12.90
C SER A 638 -30.47 -18.26 -11.64
N THR A 639 -29.87 -17.32 -10.90
CA THR A 639 -29.02 -17.63 -9.70
C THR A 639 -29.53 -17.06 -8.37
N GLN A 640 -30.81 -16.65 -8.28
CA GLN A 640 -31.50 -16.48 -6.99
C GLN A 640 -32.53 -17.59 -6.74
N SER A 641 -32.05 -18.82 -6.56
CA SER A 641 -32.82 -19.82 -5.81
C SER A 641 -32.89 -19.40 -4.34
N LYS A 642 -34.04 -18.89 -3.89
CA LYS A 642 -34.33 -18.80 -2.45
C LYS A 642 -34.12 -20.18 -1.80
N PRO A 643 -33.51 -20.27 -0.60
CA PRO A 643 -33.55 -21.51 0.15
C PRO A 643 -35.00 -21.83 0.54
N SER A 644 -35.40 -23.08 0.36
CA SER A 644 -36.67 -23.60 0.85
C SER A 644 -36.74 -23.52 2.37
N PRO A 645 -37.91 -23.29 2.98
CA PRO A 645 -38.06 -23.39 4.43
C PRO A 645 -37.80 -24.84 4.90
N PRO A 646 -37.30 -25.05 6.12
CA PRO A 646 -37.12 -26.39 6.67
C PRO A 646 -38.46 -27.12 6.76
N ALA A 647 -38.49 -28.40 6.38
CA ALA A 647 -39.61 -29.27 6.67
C ALA A 647 -39.63 -29.59 8.17
N GLU A 648 -40.81 -29.51 8.79
CA GLU A 648 -41.04 -30.10 10.11
C GLU A 648 -40.81 -31.62 10.01
N ILE A 649 -40.05 -32.16 10.96
CA ILE A 649 -40.03 -33.59 11.25
C ILE A 649 -40.49 -33.73 12.70
N SER A 650 -41.55 -34.53 12.87
CA SER A 650 -42.18 -34.86 14.14
C SER A 650 -41.38 -35.89 14.94
N GLU A 651 -41.62 -35.88 16.26
CA GLU A 651 -41.08 -36.75 17.33
C GLU A 651 -39.71 -36.32 17.93
#